data_AF-A0A367FGW8-F1
#
_entry.id   AF-A0A367FGW8-F1
#
_cell.length_a   1.000
_cell.length_b   1.000
_cell.length_c   1.000
_cell.angle_alpha   90.00
_cell.angle_beta   90.00
_cell.angle_gamma   90.00
#
_symmetry.space_group_name_H-M   'P 1'
#
loop_
_entity.id
_entity.type
_entity.pdbx_description
1 polymer ?
#
loop_
_entity_poly.entity_id
_entity_poly.type
_entity_poly.pdbx_seq_one_letter_code
_entity_poly.pdbx_strand_id
1 'polypeptide(L)'
;MAPIPHRMERGMPDSQELIEARQRVDVARAAGDRPALAYALVVLGAHAQNAGLLPEAVAATEEAVAIYRDLGDEAQLVWALENLAARYSFASMNDQAVAAGQERADRYRTSGNRAGLANALVVLGAYLQNAGRVPEAVAVTEEAVAIDRELGDVSQVTWALENLASRYAFAARYEQAVAATQERVDRFRVAGIQAGLASALVTLGAYLQNAGRVSDAVTATEEAVAIGRELGDEAQLSWALENLAARYSFASMNDKAAAAGQERADRLRAAGNRPGLASALVTLGAYLQNAGRVPDAVAATEEAVAIGRELGDEGQLSWALENMASRYSFAGRHAQAVAAEQERADRFRAAGNRPGLASALVTLGAYLQNAGRLQDAVAVTEEAVAIDRDLADEVQLLWALENLTYRYSAAGRAEAVQSVTTEIAVHRWLPRFGYTTGPEGGAYTFAQALARFEKAWTIGGPHLLLPERIALVAAKADRRFCGVPDSLDAEGGLRPMSYGASSAGGWPRGGLTWSFDPSGSTMPPQQIQDQLTAALDAWARVPPGFFAFTRVPSGGDLTIRFGGSDLNGDFGKPGGVNGAAYLPTDPEAGRIMFDVADPWPPGPPPGVVLHEIGHALGLTHSGDPRSIMYPYAPNTGIDTVDEEALGTIYGWSVPQPAVGATSHRPALARAGRPTFVGEPTADRLYLAWRGLGGDRRIYWSSYDGSGWSPAEQIMGYFSSHGPAMTTISAGQNGETALFMAHNGGLDDNALYYSSLQVDAGHVWPERLPVEGLSINSGPAVAALGNRIYLAYKGLEDDQRIHWSYAVVDGLWHPGDPLTWTHKGPIRGVGTSEGPFLLNFRNRLHLFWKGVEGDTAVYYSSRGPDLDSLWQAQRKVQYVEAETSGETWAEIHSNHGPSAAVRGDRVVLAWWPGPEDVALYTSRFNTAEWTGQVPVRGFGSSAGPAVGVWDDRLFVVSTGAPWWVGGERIFYSRLG
;
A
#
# COMPACT_ATOMS: atom_id res chain seq x y z
N MET A 1 17.77 -33.25 3.22
CA MET A 1 16.81 -34.24 2.65
C MET A 1 15.84 -34.68 3.76
N ALA A 2 14.66 -34.08 3.82
CA ALA A 2 13.50 -34.72 4.44
C ALA A 2 12.77 -35.47 3.31
N PRO A 3 12.20 -36.67 3.57
CA PRO A 3 11.49 -37.41 2.55
C PRO A 3 10.32 -36.57 2.07
N ILE A 4 10.27 -36.29 0.77
CA ILE A 4 9.01 -36.00 0.09
C ILE A 4 8.17 -37.26 0.32
N PRO A 5 7.07 -37.22 1.12
CA PRO A 5 6.22 -38.37 1.22
C PRO A 5 5.67 -38.64 -0.18
N HIS A 6 5.81 -39.90 -0.59
CA HIS A 6 5.22 -40.49 -1.77
C HIS A 6 3.89 -39.83 -2.16
N ARG A 7 3.80 -39.45 -3.45
CA ARG A 7 2.59 -39.37 -4.28
C ARG A 7 1.30 -39.49 -3.46
N MET A 8 0.85 -38.37 -2.86
CA MET A 8 -0.46 -38.31 -2.23
C MET A 8 -1.50 -38.54 -3.32
N GLU A 9 -2.30 -39.61 -3.18
CA GLU A 9 -3.59 -39.71 -3.83
C GLU A 9 -4.44 -38.52 -3.37
N ARG A 10 -4.42 -37.43 -4.16
CA ARG A 10 -5.40 -36.35 -3.99
C ARG A 10 -6.77 -36.90 -4.33
N GLY A 11 -7.72 -36.75 -3.40
CA GLY A 11 -9.13 -36.61 -3.78
C GLY A 11 -10.08 -37.66 -3.25
N MET A 12 -10.15 -37.87 -1.93
CA MET A 12 -11.40 -38.31 -1.31
C MET A 12 -11.75 -37.43 -0.11
N PRO A 13 -12.74 -36.51 -0.24
CA PRO A 13 -13.25 -35.70 0.87
C PRO A 13 -13.90 -36.51 2.00
N ASP A 14 -14.03 -37.83 1.83
CA ASP A 14 -14.66 -38.77 2.77
C ASP A 14 -13.67 -39.88 3.20
N SER A 15 -12.41 -39.53 3.49
CA SER A 15 -11.51 -40.50 4.12
C SER A 15 -12.04 -40.87 5.51
N GLN A 16 -11.93 -42.15 5.89
CA GLN A 16 -12.40 -42.63 7.19
C GLN A 16 -11.77 -41.83 8.35
N GLU A 17 -10.50 -41.45 8.21
CA GLU A 17 -9.78 -40.63 9.19
C GLU A 17 -10.38 -39.23 9.37
N LEU A 18 -10.81 -38.58 8.28
CA LEU A 18 -11.44 -37.26 8.34
C LEU A 18 -12.82 -37.33 9.00
N ILE A 19 -13.59 -38.38 8.71
CA ILE A 19 -14.90 -38.63 9.34
C ILE A 19 -14.72 -38.86 10.84
N GLU A 20 -13.77 -39.71 11.24
CA GLU A 20 -13.46 -39.96 12.65
C GLU A 20 -12.98 -38.69 13.37
N ALA A 21 -12.18 -37.84 12.71
CA ALA A 21 -11.73 -36.57 13.29
C ALA A 21 -12.90 -35.59 13.53
N ARG A 22 -13.84 -35.47 12.60
CA ARG A 22 -15.06 -34.65 12.77
C ARG A 22 -15.92 -35.17 13.93
N GLN A 23 -16.12 -36.49 14.01
CA GLN A 23 -16.86 -37.11 15.12
C GLN A 23 -16.22 -36.82 16.47
N ARG A 24 -14.88 -36.85 16.58
CA ARG A 24 -14.17 -36.51 17.82
C ARG A 24 -14.41 -35.05 18.23
N VAL A 25 -14.43 -34.12 17.27
CA VAL A 25 -14.76 -32.71 17.51
C VAL A 25 -16.19 -32.59 18.04
N ASP A 26 -17.16 -33.25 17.40
CA ASP A 26 -18.57 -33.20 17.83
C ASP A 26 -18.78 -33.77 19.23
N VAL A 27 -18.15 -34.92 19.55
CA VAL A 27 -18.22 -35.52 20.89
C VAL A 27 -17.61 -34.61 21.95
N ALA A 28 -16.42 -34.06 21.71
CA ALA A 28 -15.76 -33.17 22.66
C ALA A 28 -16.56 -31.87 22.86
N ARG A 29 -17.13 -31.32 21.78
CA ARG A 29 -17.99 -30.14 21.81
C ARG A 29 -19.29 -30.39 22.58
N ALA A 30 -19.94 -31.53 22.38
CA ALA A 30 -21.15 -31.92 23.11
C ALA A 30 -20.87 -32.18 24.61
N ALA A 31 -19.68 -32.68 24.95
CA ALA A 31 -19.25 -32.89 26.32
C ALA A 31 -18.84 -31.60 27.05
N GLY A 32 -18.61 -30.49 26.31
CA GLY A 32 -18.08 -29.25 26.87
C GLY A 32 -16.62 -29.34 27.31
N ASP A 33 -15.89 -30.37 26.86
CA ASP A 33 -14.48 -30.58 27.20
C ASP A 33 -13.59 -29.72 26.29
N ARG A 34 -13.29 -28.50 26.73
CA ARG A 34 -12.52 -27.52 25.94
C ARG A 34 -11.11 -28.02 25.56
N PRO A 35 -10.29 -28.60 26.47
CA PRO A 35 -9.00 -29.18 26.09
C PRO A 35 -9.11 -30.31 25.06
N ALA A 36 -10.04 -31.25 25.23
CA ALA A 36 -10.23 -32.34 24.27
C ALA A 36 -10.73 -31.83 22.91
N LEU A 37 -11.59 -30.80 22.92
CA LEU A 37 -12.07 -30.13 21.71
C LEU A 37 -10.92 -29.48 20.94
N ALA A 38 -10.08 -28.70 21.62
CA ALA A 38 -8.93 -28.05 20.97
C ALA A 38 -7.96 -29.06 20.36
N TYR A 39 -7.66 -30.16 21.06
CA TYR A 39 -6.83 -31.23 20.52
C TYR A 39 -7.48 -31.89 19.28
N ALA A 40 -8.77 -32.24 19.37
CA ALA A 40 -9.52 -32.84 18.27
C ALA A 40 -9.57 -31.91 17.04
N LEU A 41 -9.67 -30.59 17.25
CA LEU A 41 -9.67 -29.58 16.20
C LEU A 41 -8.32 -29.47 15.48
N VAL A 42 -7.18 -29.53 16.18
CA VAL A 42 -5.86 -29.56 15.53
C VAL A 42 -5.72 -30.83 14.67
N VAL A 43 -6.17 -31.98 15.18
CA VAL A 43 -6.17 -33.27 14.45
C VAL A 43 -7.09 -33.21 13.23
N LEU A 44 -8.30 -32.67 13.36
CA LEU A 44 -9.20 -32.42 12.24
C LEU A 44 -8.52 -31.57 11.17
N GLY A 45 -7.83 -30.50 11.59
CA GLY A 45 -7.11 -29.63 10.67
C GLY A 45 -6.07 -30.36 9.82
N ALA A 46 -5.35 -31.33 10.39
CA ALA A 46 -4.37 -32.13 9.66
C ALA A 46 -5.02 -33.06 8.63
N HIS A 47 -6.09 -33.78 9.00
CA HIS A 47 -6.79 -34.67 8.07
C HIS A 47 -7.53 -33.88 6.97
N ALA A 48 -8.10 -32.72 7.30
CA ALA A 48 -8.75 -31.84 6.33
C ALA A 48 -7.73 -31.31 5.30
N GLN A 49 -6.52 -30.92 5.73
CA GLN A 49 -5.44 -30.52 4.83
C GLN A 49 -5.06 -31.66 3.86
N ASN A 50 -4.89 -32.89 4.38
CA ASN A 50 -4.57 -34.05 3.55
C ASN A 50 -5.68 -34.38 2.54
N ALA A 51 -6.94 -34.09 2.88
CA ALA A 51 -8.08 -34.22 1.99
C ALA A 51 -8.23 -33.04 0.98
N GLY A 52 -7.38 -32.01 1.07
CA GLY A 52 -7.44 -30.80 0.24
C GLY A 52 -8.49 -29.77 0.67
N LEU A 53 -9.10 -29.93 1.85
CA LEU A 53 -10.11 -29.03 2.41
C LEU A 53 -9.43 -27.92 3.23
N LEU A 54 -8.65 -27.07 2.53
CA LEU A 54 -7.79 -26.06 3.16
C LEU A 54 -8.55 -25.03 4.04
N PRO A 55 -9.75 -24.53 3.66
CA PRO A 55 -10.51 -23.62 4.53
C PRO A 55 -10.95 -24.26 5.85
N GLU A 56 -11.38 -25.53 5.81
CA GLU A 56 -11.75 -26.28 7.02
C GLU A 56 -10.52 -26.54 7.89
N ALA A 57 -9.38 -26.87 7.26
CA ALA A 57 -8.13 -27.11 7.97
C ALA A 57 -7.66 -25.89 8.78
N VAL A 58 -7.73 -24.71 8.16
CA VAL A 58 -7.39 -23.43 8.79
C VAL A 58 -8.39 -23.12 9.91
N ALA A 59 -9.70 -23.10 9.61
CA ALA A 59 -10.73 -22.71 10.59
C ALA A 59 -10.71 -23.59 11.85
N ALA A 60 -10.58 -24.91 11.70
CA ALA A 60 -10.51 -25.82 12.85
C ALA A 60 -9.29 -25.50 13.75
N THR A 61 -8.14 -25.18 13.13
CA THR A 61 -6.90 -24.95 13.88
C THR A 61 -6.85 -23.55 14.50
N GLU A 62 -7.49 -22.55 13.88
CA GLU A 62 -7.72 -21.23 14.50
C GLU A 62 -8.58 -21.35 15.76
N GLU A 63 -9.67 -22.13 15.70
CA GLU A 63 -10.52 -22.40 16.87
C GLU A 63 -9.71 -23.08 17.98
N ALA A 64 -8.88 -24.07 17.65
CA ALA A 64 -8.00 -24.72 18.62
C ALA A 64 -7.01 -23.75 19.28
N VAL A 65 -6.36 -22.87 18.49
CA VAL A 65 -5.45 -21.85 19.00
C VAL A 65 -6.17 -20.87 19.93
N ALA A 66 -7.39 -20.45 19.59
CA ALA A 66 -8.21 -19.60 20.45
C ALA A 66 -8.54 -20.29 21.78
N ILE A 67 -8.93 -21.58 21.76
CA ILE A 67 -9.23 -22.33 22.97
C ILE A 67 -7.98 -22.50 23.85
N TYR A 68 -6.83 -22.92 23.29
CA TYR A 68 -5.60 -23.07 24.09
C TYR A 68 -5.11 -21.73 24.66
N ARG A 69 -5.31 -20.63 23.94
CA ARG A 69 -5.03 -19.28 24.43
C ARG A 69 -5.92 -18.90 25.62
N ASP A 70 -7.21 -19.18 25.55
CA ASP A 70 -8.16 -18.94 26.65
C ASP A 70 -7.85 -19.80 27.88
N LEU A 71 -7.38 -21.04 27.66
CA LEU A 71 -7.01 -21.96 28.73
C LEU A 71 -5.69 -21.59 29.41
N GLY A 72 -4.85 -20.76 28.76
CA GLY A 72 -3.51 -20.44 29.23
C GLY A 72 -2.53 -21.62 29.17
N ASP A 73 -2.81 -22.64 28.34
CA ASP A 73 -1.92 -23.79 28.15
C ASP A 73 -0.84 -23.45 27.12
N GLU A 74 0.27 -22.87 27.59
CA GLU A 74 1.36 -22.40 26.73
C GLU A 74 1.98 -23.52 25.87
N ALA A 75 2.08 -24.74 26.39
CA ALA A 75 2.68 -25.84 25.66
C ALA A 75 1.80 -26.27 24.48
N GLN A 76 0.50 -26.40 24.72
CA GLN A 76 -0.45 -26.78 23.67
C GLN A 76 -0.71 -25.63 22.69
N LEU A 77 -0.68 -24.38 23.16
CA LEU A 77 -0.80 -23.20 22.31
C LEU A 77 0.35 -23.11 21.30
N VAL A 78 1.58 -23.32 21.75
CA VAL A 78 2.75 -23.34 20.87
C VAL A 78 2.67 -24.46 19.82
N TRP A 79 2.21 -25.65 20.21
CA TRP A 79 1.96 -26.75 19.28
C TRP A 79 0.84 -26.44 18.27
N ALA A 80 -0.25 -25.80 18.73
CA ALA A 80 -1.34 -25.38 17.86
C ALA A 80 -0.92 -24.26 16.89
N LEU A 81 -0.08 -23.31 17.32
CA LEU A 81 0.48 -22.25 16.48
C LEU A 81 1.41 -22.81 15.39
N GLU A 82 2.24 -23.80 15.71
CA GLU A 82 3.06 -24.50 14.71
C GLU A 82 2.20 -25.10 13.60
N ASN A 83 1.14 -25.77 14.02
CA ASN A 83 0.16 -26.40 13.16
C ASN A 83 -0.59 -25.36 12.31
N LEU A 84 -1.03 -24.26 12.91
CA LEU A 84 -1.74 -23.20 12.22
C LEU A 84 -0.86 -22.53 11.16
N ALA A 85 0.40 -22.20 11.49
CA ALA A 85 1.34 -21.62 10.55
C ALA A 85 1.58 -22.51 9.32
N ALA A 86 1.72 -23.82 9.53
CA ALA A 86 1.85 -24.78 8.44
C ALA A 86 0.62 -24.78 7.52
N ARG A 87 -0.59 -24.78 8.10
CA ARG A 87 -1.85 -24.79 7.34
C ARG A 87 -2.05 -23.51 6.55
N TYR A 88 -1.71 -22.35 7.14
CA TYR A 88 -1.68 -21.09 6.41
C TYR A 88 -0.72 -21.15 5.22
N SER A 89 0.49 -21.69 5.39
CA SER A 89 1.44 -21.83 4.29
C SER A 89 0.92 -22.78 3.20
N PHE A 90 0.27 -23.90 3.55
CA PHE A 90 -0.36 -24.80 2.58
C PHE A 90 -1.53 -24.15 1.84
N ALA A 91 -2.26 -23.24 2.49
CA ALA A 91 -3.32 -22.43 1.89
C ALA A 91 -2.81 -21.19 1.14
N SER A 92 -1.49 -21.03 0.98
CA SER A 92 -0.85 -19.85 0.38
C SER A 92 -1.18 -18.52 1.07
N MET A 93 -1.59 -18.57 2.34
CA MET A 93 -1.84 -17.43 3.23
C MET A 93 -0.52 -17.07 3.95
N ASN A 94 0.48 -16.65 3.16
CA ASN A 94 1.88 -16.59 3.62
C ASN A 94 2.12 -15.57 4.74
N ASP A 95 1.44 -14.43 4.74
CA ASP A 95 1.58 -13.43 5.81
C ASP A 95 1.00 -13.91 7.14
N GLN A 96 -0.14 -14.63 7.10
CA GLN A 96 -0.72 -15.25 8.28
C GLN A 96 0.18 -16.39 8.81
N ALA A 97 0.82 -17.15 7.92
CA ALA A 97 1.81 -18.16 8.31
C ALA A 97 3.00 -17.53 9.04
N VAL A 98 3.50 -16.40 8.54
CA VAL A 98 4.57 -15.62 9.19
C VAL A 98 4.12 -15.11 10.56
N ALA A 99 2.91 -14.56 10.68
CA ALA A 99 2.40 -14.06 11.96
C ALA A 99 2.28 -15.17 13.03
N ALA A 100 1.71 -16.32 12.67
CA ALA A 100 1.60 -17.47 13.59
C ALA A 100 2.98 -18.06 13.95
N GLY A 101 3.90 -18.13 12.98
CA GLY A 101 5.28 -18.57 13.21
C GLY A 101 6.07 -17.62 14.11
N GLN A 102 5.86 -16.30 13.95
CA GLN A 102 6.47 -15.26 14.78
C GLN A 102 5.95 -15.34 16.21
N GLU A 103 4.64 -15.48 16.41
CA GLU A 103 4.06 -15.66 17.75
C GLU A 103 4.66 -16.88 18.45
N ARG A 104 4.79 -18.01 17.74
CA ARG A 104 5.46 -19.21 18.27
C ARG A 104 6.90 -18.93 18.71
N ALA A 105 7.68 -18.25 17.88
CA ALA A 105 9.06 -17.90 18.21
C ALA A 105 9.15 -16.98 19.43
N ASP A 106 8.28 -15.97 19.52
CA ASP A 106 8.28 -15.01 20.63
C ASP A 106 7.85 -15.65 21.97
N ARG A 107 6.97 -16.64 21.93
CA ARG A 107 6.63 -17.45 23.12
C ARG A 107 7.82 -18.27 23.61
N TYR A 108 8.58 -18.90 22.71
CA TYR A 108 9.80 -19.61 23.10
C TYR A 108 10.90 -18.65 23.59
N ARG A 109 11.01 -17.46 23.00
CA ARG A 109 11.92 -16.40 23.46
C ARG A 109 11.56 -15.96 24.89
N THR A 110 10.29 -15.74 25.17
CA THR A 110 9.79 -15.29 26.48
C THR A 110 9.96 -16.36 27.56
N SER A 111 9.70 -17.63 27.23
CA SER A 111 9.87 -18.76 28.16
C SER A 111 11.33 -19.15 28.40
N GLY A 112 12.27 -18.62 27.62
CA GLY A 112 13.69 -18.97 27.70
C GLY A 112 14.03 -20.35 27.12
N ASN A 113 13.10 -21.01 26.42
CA ASN A 113 13.35 -22.30 25.77
C ASN A 113 14.18 -22.09 24.49
N ARG A 114 15.50 -22.10 24.64
CA ARG A 114 16.46 -21.87 23.55
C ARG A 114 16.33 -22.88 22.41
N ALA A 115 16.17 -24.17 22.71
CA ALA A 115 16.04 -25.22 21.70
C ALA A 115 14.72 -25.07 20.91
N GLY A 116 13.62 -24.78 21.60
CA GLY A 116 12.33 -24.46 20.96
C GLY A 116 12.40 -23.21 20.09
N LEU A 117 13.10 -22.17 20.57
CA LEU A 117 13.31 -20.93 19.82
C LEU A 117 14.10 -21.18 18.53
N ALA A 118 15.22 -21.90 18.59
CA ALA A 118 16.03 -22.23 17.42
C ALA A 118 15.20 -22.97 16.36
N ASN A 119 14.46 -24.01 16.76
CA ASN A 119 13.56 -24.72 15.87
C ASN A 119 12.49 -23.81 15.26
N ALA A 120 11.84 -22.97 16.08
CA ALA A 120 10.80 -22.06 15.62
C ALA A 120 11.33 -21.02 14.62
N LEU A 121 12.54 -20.51 14.84
CA LEU A 121 13.18 -19.54 13.95
C LEU A 121 13.57 -20.16 12.60
N VAL A 122 14.08 -21.41 12.57
CA VAL A 122 14.32 -22.10 11.29
C VAL A 122 13.01 -22.25 10.51
N VAL A 123 11.94 -22.72 11.16
CA VAL A 123 10.63 -22.91 10.50
C VAL A 123 10.03 -21.56 10.05
N LEU A 124 10.10 -20.52 10.87
CA LEU A 124 9.68 -19.16 10.52
C LEU A 124 10.44 -18.64 9.29
N GLY A 125 11.74 -18.93 9.19
CA GLY A 125 12.52 -18.59 8.00
C GLY A 125 11.95 -19.19 6.71
N ALA A 126 11.36 -20.38 6.75
CA ALA A 126 10.70 -20.96 5.58
C ALA A 126 9.41 -20.20 5.20
N TYR A 127 8.60 -19.80 6.18
CA TYR A 127 7.40 -19.00 5.95
C TYR A 127 7.73 -17.60 5.42
N LEU A 128 8.76 -16.95 5.97
CA LEU A 128 9.26 -15.66 5.47
C LEU A 128 9.73 -15.77 4.01
N GLN A 129 10.42 -16.85 3.64
CA GLN A 129 10.84 -17.09 2.26
C GLN A 129 9.62 -17.26 1.33
N ASN A 130 8.61 -18.04 1.74
CA ASN A 130 7.36 -18.21 0.98
C ASN A 130 6.58 -16.89 0.82
N ALA A 131 6.67 -15.99 1.80
CA ALA A 131 6.13 -14.64 1.74
C ALA A 131 6.98 -13.64 0.93
N GLY A 132 8.10 -14.07 0.34
CA GLY A 132 9.03 -13.21 -0.40
C GLY A 132 9.94 -12.33 0.46
N ARG A 133 9.89 -12.46 1.79
CA ARG A 133 10.67 -11.70 2.78
C ARG A 133 12.05 -12.33 3.00
N VAL A 134 12.81 -12.51 1.92
CA VAL A 134 14.08 -13.28 1.89
C VAL A 134 15.15 -12.74 2.85
N PRO A 135 15.39 -11.42 2.99
CA PRO A 135 16.39 -10.92 3.93
C PRO A 135 16.07 -11.28 5.38
N GLU A 136 14.79 -11.23 5.74
CA GLU A 136 14.33 -11.58 7.09
C GLU A 136 14.41 -13.09 7.32
N ALA A 137 14.08 -13.91 6.32
CA ALA A 137 14.23 -15.36 6.37
C ALA A 137 15.68 -15.78 6.67
N VAL A 138 16.65 -15.09 6.05
CA VAL A 138 18.08 -15.29 6.32
C VAL A 138 18.40 -14.90 7.77
N ALA A 139 18.02 -13.71 8.22
CA ALA A 139 18.34 -13.20 9.55
C ALA A 139 17.84 -14.10 10.69
N VAL A 140 16.58 -14.56 10.64
CA VAL A 140 16.04 -15.45 11.70
C VAL A 140 16.72 -16.82 11.71
N THR A 141 17.16 -17.31 10.55
CA THR A 141 17.84 -18.60 10.45
C THR A 141 19.32 -18.50 10.88
N GLU A 142 19.97 -17.34 10.66
CA GLU A 142 21.28 -17.05 11.24
C GLU A 142 21.21 -17.02 12.78
N GLU A 143 20.17 -16.41 13.35
CA GLU A 143 19.91 -16.46 14.79
C GLU A 143 19.75 -17.91 15.26
N ALA A 144 18.91 -18.71 14.58
CA ALA A 144 18.72 -20.12 14.93
C ALA A 144 20.03 -20.93 14.93
N VAL A 145 20.86 -20.78 13.89
CA VAL A 145 22.17 -21.45 13.80
C VAL A 145 23.09 -21.00 14.94
N ALA A 146 23.08 -19.73 15.32
CA ALA A 146 23.86 -19.25 16.45
C ALA A 146 23.43 -19.91 17.76
N ILE A 147 22.12 -20.05 17.99
CA ILE A 147 21.57 -20.74 19.17
C ILE A 147 21.97 -22.22 19.17
N ASP A 148 21.78 -22.93 18.05
CA ASP A 148 22.11 -24.35 17.97
C ASP A 148 23.62 -24.59 18.14
N ARG A 149 24.47 -23.67 17.65
CA ARG A 149 25.93 -23.74 17.87
C ARG A 149 26.28 -23.68 19.36
N GLU A 150 25.58 -22.87 20.15
CA GLU A 150 25.76 -22.81 21.60
C GLU A 150 25.26 -24.09 22.29
N LEU A 151 24.15 -24.67 21.82
CA LEU A 151 23.58 -25.91 22.37
C LEU A 151 24.44 -27.14 22.07
N GLY A 152 25.18 -27.13 20.96
CA GLY A 152 26.21 -28.11 20.63
C GLY A 152 25.69 -29.44 20.05
N ASP A 153 24.38 -29.60 19.83
CA ASP A 153 23.83 -30.79 19.19
C ASP A 153 24.17 -30.80 17.68
N VAL A 154 24.94 -31.80 17.25
CA VAL A 154 25.41 -31.91 15.87
C VAL A 154 24.23 -32.01 14.89
N SER A 155 23.15 -32.73 15.24
CA SER A 155 22.00 -32.93 14.37
C SER A 155 21.22 -31.62 14.19
N GLN A 156 20.98 -30.87 15.27
CA GLN A 156 20.27 -29.59 15.19
C GLN A 156 21.08 -28.55 14.43
N VAL A 157 22.38 -28.41 14.73
CA VAL A 157 23.24 -27.45 14.02
C VAL A 157 23.33 -27.78 12.53
N THR A 158 23.51 -29.06 12.17
CA THR A 158 23.60 -29.46 10.76
C THR A 158 22.28 -29.24 10.01
N TRP A 159 21.14 -29.45 10.66
CA TRP A 159 19.81 -29.15 10.11
C TRP A 159 19.58 -27.64 9.93
N ALA A 160 19.96 -26.82 10.90
CA ALA A 160 19.87 -25.36 10.81
C ALA A 160 20.83 -24.81 9.73
N LEU A 161 22.05 -25.36 9.61
CA LEU A 161 23.01 -25.01 8.56
C LEU A 161 22.52 -25.40 7.16
N GLU A 162 21.86 -26.55 6.98
CA GLU A 162 21.22 -26.93 5.70
C GLU A 162 20.17 -25.89 5.29
N ASN A 163 19.34 -25.48 6.25
CA ASN A 163 18.31 -24.49 6.04
C ASN A 163 18.88 -23.11 5.73
N LEU A 164 19.92 -22.68 6.47
CA LEU A 164 20.61 -21.41 6.23
C LEU A 164 21.25 -21.38 4.84
N ALA A 165 21.95 -22.46 4.45
CA ALA A 165 22.57 -22.55 3.14
C ALA A 165 21.54 -22.46 2.01
N SER A 166 20.38 -23.13 2.16
CA SER A 166 19.26 -23.04 1.21
C SER A 166 18.74 -21.59 1.07
N ARG A 167 18.59 -20.87 2.18
CA ARG A 167 18.13 -19.46 2.17
C ARG A 167 19.15 -18.52 1.56
N TYR A 168 20.45 -18.72 1.83
CA TYR A 168 21.49 -18.00 1.14
C TYR A 168 21.47 -18.26 -0.37
N ALA A 169 21.29 -19.53 -0.79
CA ALA A 169 21.18 -19.86 -2.20
C ALA A 169 19.95 -19.22 -2.87
N PHE A 170 18.79 -19.20 -2.19
CA PHE A 170 17.60 -18.50 -2.66
C PHE A 170 17.83 -16.99 -2.80
N ALA A 171 18.63 -16.40 -1.91
CA ALA A 171 19.08 -15.02 -1.99
C ALA A 171 20.24 -14.78 -2.98
N ALA A 172 20.60 -15.78 -3.80
CA ALA A 172 21.76 -15.78 -4.71
C ALA A 172 23.12 -15.49 -4.04
N ARG A 173 23.24 -15.72 -2.73
CA ARG A 173 24.46 -15.56 -1.92
C ARG A 173 25.25 -16.87 -1.85
N TYR A 174 25.71 -17.35 -3.00
CA TYR A 174 26.26 -18.71 -3.12
C TYR A 174 27.52 -18.97 -2.28
N GLU A 175 28.43 -18.00 -2.11
CA GLU A 175 29.61 -18.18 -1.24
C GLU A 175 29.24 -18.38 0.23
N GLN A 176 28.17 -17.72 0.72
CA GLN A 176 27.68 -17.92 2.07
C GLN A 176 27.00 -19.29 2.23
N ALA A 177 26.29 -19.76 1.20
CA ALA A 177 25.73 -21.11 1.16
C ALA A 177 26.83 -22.20 1.17
N VAL A 178 27.93 -21.96 0.45
CA VAL A 178 29.13 -22.81 0.47
C VAL A 178 29.72 -22.84 1.88
N ALA A 179 29.91 -21.70 2.53
CA ALA A 179 30.47 -21.65 3.88
C ALA A 179 29.61 -22.41 4.91
N ALA A 180 28.29 -22.21 4.91
CA ALA A 180 27.38 -22.90 5.82
C ALA A 180 27.36 -24.43 5.57
N THR A 181 27.40 -24.85 4.31
CA THR A 181 27.41 -26.28 3.97
C THR A 181 28.78 -26.93 4.23
N GLN A 182 29.87 -26.18 4.08
CA GLN A 182 31.20 -26.64 4.46
C GLN A 182 31.30 -26.90 5.96
N GLU A 183 30.75 -26.02 6.82
CA GLU A 183 30.67 -26.29 8.25
C GLU A 183 29.85 -27.57 8.53
N ARG A 184 28.76 -27.80 7.78
CA ARG A 184 27.97 -29.04 7.88
C ARG A 184 28.81 -30.27 7.54
N VAL A 185 29.59 -30.22 6.46
CA VAL A 185 30.53 -31.27 6.05
C VAL A 185 31.55 -31.54 7.17
N ASP A 186 32.17 -30.50 7.71
CA ASP A 186 33.21 -30.64 8.72
C ASP A 186 32.66 -31.22 10.03
N ARG A 187 31.45 -30.83 10.44
CA ARG A 187 30.77 -31.41 11.61
C ARG A 187 30.46 -32.88 11.44
N PHE A 188 29.90 -33.30 10.30
CA PHE A 188 29.65 -34.73 10.05
C PHE A 188 30.94 -35.53 9.97
N ARG A 189 32.00 -34.96 9.40
CA ARG A 189 33.33 -35.60 9.33
C ARG A 189 33.92 -35.81 10.72
N VAL A 190 33.88 -34.80 11.59
CA VAL A 190 34.36 -34.91 12.98
C VAL A 190 33.52 -35.88 13.80
N ALA A 191 32.20 -35.88 13.60
CA ALA A 191 31.28 -36.79 14.30
C ALA A 191 31.30 -38.23 13.76
N GLY A 192 31.98 -38.49 12.63
CA GLY A 192 32.04 -39.82 12.00
C GLY A 192 30.73 -40.28 11.36
N ILE A 193 29.79 -39.36 11.09
CA ILE A 193 28.46 -39.68 10.53
C ILE A 193 28.56 -39.71 8.99
N GLN A 194 28.99 -40.84 8.45
CA GLN A 194 29.31 -41.00 7.02
C GLN A 194 28.12 -40.73 6.08
N ALA A 195 26.91 -41.23 6.40
CA ALA A 195 25.74 -40.98 5.58
C ALA A 195 25.39 -39.48 5.51
N GLY A 196 25.51 -38.76 6.64
CA GLY A 196 25.34 -37.30 6.70
C GLY A 196 26.43 -36.56 5.92
N LEU A 197 27.68 -37.01 6.02
CA LEU A 197 28.82 -36.46 5.29
C LEU A 197 28.62 -36.55 3.77
N ALA A 198 28.29 -37.73 3.24
CA ALA A 198 28.03 -37.90 1.81
C ALA A 198 26.86 -37.01 1.31
N SER A 199 25.79 -36.89 2.10
CA SER A 199 24.68 -35.97 1.80
C SER A 199 25.10 -34.49 1.78
N ALA A 200 25.93 -34.09 2.76
CA ALA A 200 26.51 -32.76 2.84
C ALA A 200 27.45 -32.44 1.67
N LEU A 201 28.27 -33.39 1.25
CA LEU A 201 29.19 -33.24 0.13
C LEU A 201 28.49 -33.08 -1.21
N VAL A 202 27.42 -33.83 -1.50
CA VAL A 202 26.62 -33.64 -2.73
C VAL A 202 25.95 -32.26 -2.75
N THR A 203 25.44 -31.81 -1.60
CA THR A 203 24.82 -30.47 -1.45
C THR A 203 25.87 -29.38 -1.62
N LEU A 204 27.05 -29.54 -0.99
CA LEU A 204 28.19 -28.64 -1.13
C LEU A 204 28.61 -28.52 -2.60
N GLY A 205 28.66 -29.64 -3.32
CA GLY A 205 28.96 -29.64 -4.75
C GLY A 205 27.98 -28.79 -5.57
N ALA A 206 26.68 -28.81 -5.24
CA ALA A 206 25.70 -27.96 -5.93
C ALA A 206 25.97 -26.46 -5.68
N TYR A 207 26.23 -26.07 -4.44
CA TYR A 207 26.49 -24.66 -4.10
C TYR A 207 27.85 -24.17 -4.61
N LEU A 208 28.89 -25.03 -4.60
CA LEU A 208 30.19 -24.72 -5.22
C LEU A 208 30.04 -24.47 -6.72
N GLN A 209 29.23 -25.27 -7.43
CA GLN A 209 28.97 -25.05 -8.85
C GLN A 209 28.29 -23.69 -9.10
N ASN A 210 27.27 -23.34 -8.31
CA ASN A 210 26.58 -22.05 -8.43
C ASN A 210 27.48 -20.85 -8.06
N ALA A 211 28.47 -21.05 -7.19
CA ALA A 211 29.51 -20.07 -6.90
C ALA A 211 30.62 -20.01 -7.97
N GLY A 212 30.54 -20.82 -9.04
CA GLY A 212 31.54 -20.88 -10.12
C GLY A 212 32.78 -21.74 -9.80
N ARG A 213 32.81 -22.42 -8.65
CA ARG A 213 33.91 -23.29 -8.20
C ARG A 213 33.73 -24.73 -8.70
N VAL A 214 33.67 -24.87 -10.02
CA VAL A 214 33.29 -26.12 -10.71
C VAL A 214 34.20 -27.30 -10.37
N SER A 215 35.52 -27.08 -10.28
CA SER A 215 36.46 -28.17 -9.95
C SER A 215 36.23 -28.69 -8.53
N ASP A 216 35.99 -27.79 -7.58
CA ASP A 216 35.75 -28.17 -6.18
C ASP A 216 34.41 -28.92 -6.05
N ALA A 217 33.40 -28.53 -6.83
CA ALA A 217 32.12 -29.19 -6.88
C ALA A 217 32.22 -30.66 -7.32
N VAL A 218 33.05 -30.93 -8.33
CA VAL A 218 33.36 -32.28 -8.79
C VAL A 218 34.05 -33.06 -7.67
N THR A 219 35.12 -32.54 -7.08
CA THR A 219 35.88 -33.20 -6.00
C THR A 219 34.99 -33.58 -4.82
N ALA A 220 34.14 -32.67 -4.35
CA ALA A 220 33.23 -32.94 -3.23
C ALA A 220 32.23 -34.07 -3.57
N THR A 221 31.71 -34.08 -4.80
CA THR A 221 30.73 -35.11 -5.21
C THR A 221 31.42 -36.47 -5.47
N GLU A 222 32.68 -36.49 -5.94
CA GLU A 222 33.49 -37.71 -6.04
C GLU A 222 33.72 -38.34 -4.66
N GLU A 223 34.01 -37.54 -3.64
CA GLU A 223 34.13 -38.01 -2.25
C GLU A 223 32.80 -38.61 -1.74
N ALA A 224 31.67 -37.97 -2.04
CA ALA A 224 30.35 -38.51 -1.68
C ALA A 224 30.06 -39.87 -2.34
N VAL A 225 30.44 -40.05 -3.60
CA VAL A 225 30.32 -41.33 -4.32
C VAL A 225 31.23 -42.39 -3.70
N ALA A 226 32.45 -42.02 -3.28
CA ALA A 226 33.35 -42.95 -2.60
C ALA A 226 32.75 -43.44 -1.27
N ILE A 227 32.23 -42.53 -0.44
CA ILE A 227 31.55 -42.87 0.81
C ILE A 227 30.32 -43.76 0.55
N GLY A 228 29.50 -43.43 -0.45
CA GLY A 228 28.34 -44.24 -0.82
C GLY A 228 28.72 -45.68 -1.21
N ARG A 229 29.85 -45.87 -1.91
CA ARG A 229 30.39 -47.20 -2.22
C ARG A 229 30.86 -47.94 -0.97
N GLU A 230 31.51 -47.25 -0.03
CA GLU A 230 31.98 -47.84 1.23
C GLU A 230 30.82 -48.28 2.14
N LEU A 231 29.74 -47.50 2.20
CA LEU A 231 28.55 -47.81 2.99
C LEU A 231 27.71 -48.94 2.41
N GLY A 232 27.82 -49.21 1.10
CA GLY A 232 26.93 -50.15 0.41
C GLY A 232 25.48 -49.68 0.33
N ASP A 233 25.23 -48.38 0.55
CA ASP A 233 23.91 -47.77 0.44
C ASP A 233 23.65 -47.41 -1.04
N GLU A 234 22.93 -48.32 -1.73
CA GLU A 234 22.61 -48.16 -3.15
C GLU A 234 21.75 -46.92 -3.45
N ALA A 235 20.89 -46.49 -2.51
CA ALA A 235 20.08 -45.30 -2.72
C ALA A 235 20.95 -44.04 -2.65
N GLN A 236 21.80 -43.93 -1.63
CA GLN A 236 22.73 -42.82 -1.47
C GLN A 236 23.74 -42.75 -2.63
N LEU A 237 24.27 -43.90 -3.05
CA LEU A 237 25.23 -43.97 -4.14
C LEU A 237 24.59 -43.63 -5.50
N SER A 238 23.38 -44.12 -5.77
CA SER A 238 22.64 -43.75 -7.00
C SER A 238 22.40 -42.24 -7.07
N TRP A 239 22.03 -41.61 -5.95
CA TRP A 239 21.85 -40.16 -5.87
C TRP A 239 23.19 -39.40 -6.02
N ALA A 240 24.27 -39.88 -5.42
CA ALA A 240 25.60 -39.28 -5.58
C ALA A 240 26.12 -39.41 -7.03
N LEU A 241 25.90 -40.54 -7.69
CA LEU A 241 26.28 -40.75 -9.10
C LEU A 241 25.48 -39.87 -10.07
N GLU A 242 24.18 -39.70 -9.85
CA GLU A 242 23.34 -38.77 -10.63
C GLU A 242 23.90 -37.35 -10.56
N ASN A 243 24.20 -36.90 -9.34
CA ASN A 243 24.75 -35.59 -9.12
C ASN A 243 26.15 -35.50 -9.77
N LEU A 244 27.03 -36.47 -9.55
CA LEU A 244 28.38 -36.47 -10.14
C LEU A 244 28.35 -36.39 -11.67
N ALA A 245 27.46 -37.14 -12.32
CA ALA A 245 27.29 -37.07 -13.77
C ALA A 245 26.89 -35.65 -14.23
N ALA A 246 25.97 -35.00 -13.52
CA ALA A 246 25.60 -33.62 -13.81
C ALA A 246 26.78 -32.64 -13.63
N ARG A 247 27.61 -32.78 -12.58
CA ARG A 247 28.78 -31.91 -12.35
C ARG A 247 29.83 -32.13 -13.43
N TYR A 248 30.09 -33.38 -13.82
CA TYR A 248 30.99 -33.66 -14.94
C TYR A 248 30.48 -33.04 -16.24
N SER A 249 29.18 -33.14 -16.53
CA SER A 249 28.60 -32.51 -17.72
C SER A 249 28.73 -30.99 -17.68
N PHE A 250 28.51 -30.35 -16.53
CA PHE A 250 28.70 -28.91 -16.37
C PHE A 250 30.17 -28.51 -16.55
N ALA A 251 31.10 -29.32 -16.04
CA ALA A 251 32.53 -29.17 -16.24
C ALA A 251 33.01 -29.55 -17.67
N SER A 252 32.09 -29.84 -18.59
CA SER A 252 32.38 -30.32 -19.96
C SER A 252 33.22 -31.61 -20.03
N MET A 253 33.27 -32.39 -18.93
CA MET A 253 33.90 -33.70 -18.86
C MET A 253 32.91 -34.79 -19.32
N ASN A 254 32.42 -34.66 -20.55
CA ASN A 254 31.24 -35.39 -21.05
C ASN A 254 31.40 -36.92 -21.02
N ASP A 255 32.59 -37.45 -21.29
CA ASP A 255 32.85 -38.90 -21.19
C ASP A 255 32.70 -39.42 -19.74
N LYS A 256 33.18 -38.64 -18.76
CA LYS A 256 33.02 -38.99 -17.34
C LYS A 256 31.56 -38.88 -16.90
N ALA A 257 30.83 -37.88 -17.41
CA ALA A 257 29.40 -37.74 -17.17
C ALA A 257 28.62 -38.97 -17.67
N ALA A 258 28.91 -39.40 -18.91
CA ALA A 258 28.30 -40.59 -19.49
C ALA A 258 28.67 -41.87 -18.70
N ALA A 259 29.91 -42.00 -18.25
CA ALA A 259 30.35 -43.14 -17.44
C ALA A 259 29.62 -43.22 -16.08
N ALA A 260 29.52 -42.09 -15.35
CA ALA A 260 28.81 -42.04 -14.07
C ALA A 260 27.30 -42.30 -14.24
N GLY A 261 26.68 -41.74 -15.29
CA GLY A 261 25.28 -42.00 -15.63
C GLY A 261 25.03 -43.46 -16.01
N GLN A 262 25.96 -44.09 -16.73
CA GLN A 262 25.89 -45.50 -17.10
C GLN A 262 26.00 -46.40 -15.86
N GLU A 263 26.96 -46.13 -14.95
CA GLU A 263 27.09 -46.87 -13.70
C GLU A 263 25.77 -46.82 -12.90
N ARG A 264 25.15 -45.64 -12.78
CA ARG A 264 23.85 -45.49 -12.12
C ARG A 264 22.76 -46.33 -12.80
N ALA A 265 22.65 -46.26 -14.12
CA ALA A 265 21.64 -47.03 -14.86
C ALA A 265 21.84 -48.54 -14.68
N ASP A 266 23.07 -49.03 -14.75
CA ASP A 266 23.38 -50.46 -14.59
C ASP A 266 23.07 -50.97 -13.18
N ARG A 267 23.34 -50.17 -12.14
CA ARG A 267 22.96 -50.51 -10.76
C ARG A 267 21.45 -50.54 -10.56
N LEU A 268 20.72 -49.55 -11.08
CA LEU A 268 19.24 -49.54 -11.01
C LEU A 268 18.63 -50.71 -11.77
N ARG A 269 19.24 -51.13 -12.87
CA ARG A 269 18.87 -52.34 -13.62
C ARG A 269 19.11 -53.59 -12.77
N ALA A 270 20.27 -53.72 -12.13
CA ALA A 270 20.59 -54.86 -11.26
C ALA A 270 19.68 -54.92 -10.01
N ALA A 271 19.29 -53.78 -9.47
CA ALA A 271 18.36 -53.67 -8.34
C ALA A 271 16.89 -53.93 -8.71
N GLY A 272 16.57 -54.09 -10.00
CA GLY A 272 15.19 -54.24 -10.48
C GLY A 272 14.32 -52.99 -10.31
N ASN A 273 14.92 -51.82 -10.05
CA ASN A 273 14.20 -50.56 -9.89
C ASN A 273 13.83 -49.99 -11.27
N ARG A 274 12.77 -50.53 -11.89
CA ARG A 274 12.29 -50.13 -13.22
C ARG A 274 11.98 -48.62 -13.31
N PRO A 275 11.22 -48.01 -12.37
CA PRO A 275 10.96 -46.57 -12.43
C PRO A 275 12.25 -45.73 -12.33
N GLY A 276 13.16 -46.10 -11.44
CA GLY A 276 14.46 -45.43 -11.31
C GLY A 276 15.32 -45.57 -12.57
N LEU A 277 15.35 -46.77 -13.17
CA LEU A 277 16.10 -47.05 -14.39
C LEU A 277 15.62 -46.19 -15.57
N ALA A 278 14.30 -46.09 -15.80
CA ALA A 278 13.76 -45.22 -16.83
C ALA A 278 14.18 -43.75 -16.63
N SER A 279 14.15 -43.27 -15.38
CA SER A 279 14.65 -41.93 -15.04
C SER A 279 16.13 -41.76 -15.37
N ALA A 280 16.96 -42.71 -14.96
CA ALA A 280 18.40 -42.68 -15.20
C ALA A 280 18.74 -42.74 -16.69
N LEU A 281 18.05 -43.57 -17.47
CA LEU A 281 18.28 -43.74 -18.90
C LEU A 281 18.00 -42.48 -19.71
N VAL A 282 16.95 -41.71 -19.38
CA VAL A 282 16.69 -40.42 -20.02
C VAL A 282 17.82 -39.42 -19.75
N THR A 283 18.27 -39.30 -18.49
CA THR A 283 19.40 -38.41 -18.15
C THR A 283 20.70 -38.88 -18.80
N LEU A 284 20.95 -40.19 -18.83
CA LEU A 284 22.09 -40.79 -19.51
C LEU A 284 22.09 -40.49 -21.01
N GLY A 285 20.91 -40.49 -21.66
CA GLY A 285 20.78 -40.10 -23.06
C GLY A 285 21.30 -38.68 -23.33
N ALA A 286 21.07 -37.73 -22.41
CA ALA A 286 21.64 -36.39 -22.52
C ALA A 286 23.17 -36.39 -22.40
N TYR A 287 23.72 -37.11 -21.42
CA TYR A 287 25.17 -37.20 -21.21
C TYR A 287 25.89 -37.90 -22.38
N LEU A 288 25.30 -38.98 -22.92
CA LEU A 288 25.82 -39.68 -24.10
C LEU A 288 25.81 -38.77 -25.34
N GLN A 289 24.75 -37.97 -25.54
CA GLN A 289 24.71 -37.01 -26.64
C GLN A 289 25.83 -35.96 -26.50
N ASN A 290 26.04 -35.39 -25.30
CA ASN A 290 27.11 -34.41 -25.05
C ASN A 290 28.51 -35.02 -25.24
N ALA A 291 28.68 -36.32 -24.99
CA ALA A 291 29.90 -37.09 -25.27
C ALA A 291 30.04 -37.47 -26.77
N GLY A 292 29.11 -37.06 -27.63
CA GLY A 292 29.11 -37.41 -29.05
C GLY A 292 28.66 -38.86 -29.35
N ARG A 293 28.24 -39.62 -28.34
CA ARG A 293 27.75 -41.00 -28.46
C ARG A 293 26.27 -41.05 -28.81
N VAL A 294 25.91 -40.40 -29.92
CA VAL A 294 24.52 -40.18 -30.35
C VAL A 294 23.70 -41.47 -30.52
N PRO A 295 24.23 -42.57 -31.12
CA PRO A 295 23.48 -43.83 -31.22
C PRO A 295 23.11 -44.41 -29.86
N ASP A 296 24.04 -44.37 -28.90
CA ASP A 296 23.81 -44.87 -27.54
C ASP A 296 22.79 -44.00 -26.80
N ALA A 297 22.80 -42.69 -27.02
CA ALA A 297 21.83 -41.76 -26.45
C ALA A 297 20.39 -42.07 -26.90
N VAL A 298 20.23 -42.40 -28.19
CA VAL A 298 18.94 -42.83 -28.74
C VAL A 298 18.52 -44.16 -28.12
N ALA A 299 19.41 -45.16 -28.07
CA ALA A 299 19.11 -46.46 -27.49
C ALA A 299 18.67 -46.36 -26.00
N ALA A 300 19.35 -45.52 -25.21
CA ALA A 300 18.98 -45.30 -23.82
C ALA A 300 17.57 -44.72 -23.67
N THR A 301 17.21 -43.72 -24.49
CA THR A 301 15.87 -43.11 -24.44
C THR A 301 14.77 -44.02 -25.01
N GLU A 302 15.06 -44.84 -26.01
CA GLU A 302 14.15 -45.89 -26.50
C GLU A 302 13.85 -46.92 -25.40
N GLU A 303 14.86 -47.36 -24.66
CA GLU A 303 14.68 -48.26 -23.51
C GLU A 303 13.83 -47.58 -22.41
N ALA A 304 14.09 -46.31 -22.09
CA ALA A 304 13.30 -45.57 -21.11
C ALA A 304 11.81 -45.47 -21.49
N VAL A 305 11.50 -45.22 -22.77
CA VAL A 305 10.12 -45.21 -23.28
C VAL A 305 9.49 -46.60 -23.18
N ALA A 306 10.24 -47.67 -23.50
CA ALA A 306 9.74 -49.03 -23.35
C ALA A 306 9.36 -49.36 -21.89
N ILE A 307 10.19 -48.92 -20.93
CA ILE A 307 9.90 -49.05 -19.50
C ILE A 307 8.67 -48.23 -19.10
N GLY A 308 8.56 -46.97 -19.56
CA GLY A 308 7.40 -46.12 -19.27
C GLY A 308 6.09 -46.75 -19.76
N ARG A 309 6.11 -47.38 -20.95
CA ARG A 309 4.96 -48.13 -21.48
C ARG A 309 4.61 -49.37 -20.64
N GLU A 310 5.62 -50.10 -20.16
CA GLU A 310 5.44 -51.26 -19.29
C GLU A 310 4.79 -50.88 -17.95
N LEU A 311 5.24 -49.76 -17.35
CA LEU A 311 4.77 -49.31 -16.04
C LEU A 311 3.38 -48.66 -16.08
N GLY A 312 2.93 -48.20 -17.26
CA GLY A 312 1.70 -47.42 -17.38
C GLY A 312 1.76 -46.07 -16.66
N ASP A 313 2.96 -45.56 -16.35
CA ASP A 313 3.14 -44.24 -15.76
C ASP A 313 3.19 -43.19 -16.87
N GLU A 314 2.05 -42.54 -17.10
CA GLU A 314 1.87 -41.53 -18.16
C GLU A 314 2.84 -40.34 -18.03
N GLY A 315 3.20 -39.94 -16.80
CA GLY A 315 4.14 -38.84 -16.57
C GLY A 315 5.56 -39.23 -16.98
N GLN A 316 6.00 -40.41 -16.56
CA GLN A 316 7.32 -40.93 -16.93
C GLN A 316 7.43 -41.21 -18.43
N LEU A 317 6.38 -41.78 -19.03
CA LEU A 317 6.32 -42.04 -20.46
C LEU A 317 6.37 -40.75 -21.29
N SER A 318 5.60 -39.72 -20.90
CA SER A 318 5.61 -38.42 -21.58
C SER A 318 7.00 -37.77 -21.57
N TRP A 319 7.66 -37.75 -20.41
CA TRP A 319 9.01 -37.21 -20.28
C TRP A 319 10.06 -38.01 -21.09
N ALA A 320 9.93 -39.33 -21.14
CA ALA A 320 10.79 -40.19 -21.95
C ALA A 320 10.56 -39.97 -23.46
N LEU A 321 9.31 -39.82 -23.90
CA LEU A 321 8.95 -39.56 -25.31
C LEU A 321 9.53 -38.23 -25.81
N GLU A 322 9.40 -37.15 -25.03
CA GLU A 322 9.96 -35.83 -25.35
C GLU A 322 11.49 -35.89 -25.50
N ASN A 323 12.17 -36.55 -24.56
CA ASN A 323 13.62 -36.70 -24.61
C ASN A 323 14.06 -37.59 -25.79
N MET A 324 13.34 -38.68 -26.07
CA MET A 324 13.59 -39.53 -27.23
C MET A 324 13.40 -38.76 -28.55
N ALA A 325 12.36 -37.92 -28.66
CA ALA A 325 12.14 -37.06 -29.81
C ALA A 325 13.32 -36.09 -30.02
N SER A 326 13.82 -35.50 -28.93
CA SER A 326 15.01 -34.63 -28.95
C SER A 326 16.25 -35.38 -29.44
N ARG A 327 16.50 -36.61 -28.94
CA ARG A 327 17.64 -37.43 -29.40
C ARG A 327 17.51 -37.84 -30.86
N TYR A 328 16.31 -38.20 -31.32
CA TYR A 328 16.08 -38.46 -32.73
C TYR A 328 16.34 -37.23 -33.60
N SER A 329 15.86 -36.05 -33.20
CA SER A 329 16.09 -34.82 -33.95
C SER A 329 17.58 -34.47 -34.02
N PHE A 330 18.32 -34.61 -32.92
CA PHE A 330 19.78 -34.39 -32.90
C PHE A 330 20.53 -35.39 -33.80
N ALA A 331 20.07 -36.64 -33.87
CA ALA A 331 20.61 -37.65 -34.77
C ALA A 331 20.21 -37.46 -36.25
N GLY A 332 19.49 -36.39 -36.60
CA GLY A 332 18.96 -36.15 -37.95
C GLY A 332 17.76 -37.03 -38.34
N ARG A 333 17.21 -37.81 -37.40
CA ARG A 333 16.08 -38.72 -37.59
C ARG A 333 14.75 -37.99 -37.39
N HIS A 334 14.54 -36.88 -38.11
CA HIS A 334 13.43 -35.94 -37.87
C HIS A 334 12.03 -36.58 -37.96
N ALA A 335 11.81 -37.54 -38.86
CA ALA A 335 10.52 -38.23 -38.95
C ALA A 335 10.17 -39.02 -37.67
N GLN A 336 11.18 -39.59 -37.00
CA GLN A 336 10.99 -40.32 -35.76
C GLN A 336 10.84 -39.39 -34.56
N ALA A 337 11.50 -38.23 -34.59
CA ALA A 337 11.26 -37.16 -33.62
C ALA A 337 9.80 -36.69 -33.65
N VAL A 338 9.27 -36.43 -34.86
CA VAL A 338 7.86 -36.08 -35.06
C VAL A 338 6.94 -37.18 -34.55
N ALA A 339 7.21 -38.45 -34.84
CA ALA A 339 6.37 -39.56 -34.39
C ALA A 339 6.32 -39.70 -32.86
N ALA A 340 7.47 -39.56 -32.18
CA ALA A 340 7.56 -39.64 -30.73
C ALA A 340 6.82 -38.47 -30.04
N GLU A 341 6.98 -37.25 -30.54
CA GLU A 341 6.31 -36.07 -29.98
C GLU A 341 4.81 -36.05 -30.30
N GLN A 342 4.40 -36.55 -31.48
CA GLN A 342 2.99 -36.75 -31.81
C GLN A 342 2.33 -37.75 -30.86
N GLU A 343 3.00 -38.87 -30.56
CA GLU A 343 2.51 -39.85 -29.58
C GLU A 343 2.30 -39.21 -28.20
N ARG A 344 3.21 -38.32 -27.77
CA ARG A 344 3.07 -37.55 -26.53
C ARG A 344 1.87 -36.60 -26.57
N ALA A 345 1.70 -35.83 -27.64
CA ALA A 345 0.59 -34.91 -27.82
C ALA A 345 -0.77 -35.65 -27.82
N ASP A 346 -0.87 -36.77 -28.54
CA ASP A 346 -2.10 -37.57 -28.62
C ASP A 346 -2.50 -38.17 -27.28
N ARG A 347 -1.52 -38.57 -26.45
CA ARG A 347 -1.78 -39.00 -25.08
C ARG A 347 -2.31 -37.89 -24.20
N PHE A 348 -1.72 -36.70 -24.24
CA PHE A 348 -2.26 -35.56 -23.49
C PHE A 348 -3.67 -35.18 -23.95
N ARG A 349 -3.94 -35.27 -25.25
CA ARG A 349 -5.28 -35.08 -25.82
C ARG A 349 -6.26 -36.12 -25.28
N ALA A 350 -5.91 -37.40 -25.28
CA ALA A 350 -6.74 -38.48 -24.75
C ALA A 350 -7.00 -38.37 -23.24
N ALA A 351 -6.01 -37.88 -22.49
CA ALA A 351 -6.11 -37.66 -21.05
C ALA A 351 -6.86 -36.37 -20.67
N GLY A 352 -7.21 -35.51 -21.64
CA GLY A 352 -7.79 -34.18 -21.37
C GLY A 352 -6.82 -33.21 -20.69
N ASN A 353 -5.52 -33.50 -20.69
CA ASN A 353 -4.49 -32.63 -20.12
C ASN A 353 -4.19 -31.48 -21.11
N ARG A 354 -5.02 -30.44 -21.08
CA ARG A 354 -4.90 -29.27 -21.97
C ARG A 354 -3.53 -28.56 -21.87
N PRO A 355 -2.99 -28.25 -20.66
CA PRO A 355 -1.67 -27.62 -20.56
C PRO A 355 -0.55 -28.50 -21.14
N GLY A 356 -0.58 -29.81 -20.86
CA GLY A 356 0.38 -30.76 -21.42
C GLY A 356 0.29 -30.85 -22.95
N LEU A 357 -0.92 -30.83 -23.50
CA LEU A 357 -1.16 -30.84 -24.93
C LEU A 357 -0.59 -29.59 -25.61
N ALA A 358 -0.86 -28.39 -25.10
CA ALA A 358 -0.32 -27.15 -25.67
C ALA A 358 1.21 -27.16 -25.73
N SER A 359 1.86 -27.54 -24.62
CA SER A 359 3.32 -27.69 -24.56
C SER A 359 3.85 -28.68 -25.59
N ALA A 360 3.23 -29.88 -25.70
CA ALA A 360 3.64 -30.88 -26.67
C ALA A 360 3.43 -30.43 -28.13
N LEU A 361 2.37 -29.69 -28.42
CA LEU A 361 2.10 -29.17 -29.75
C LEU A 361 3.11 -28.11 -30.20
N VAL A 362 3.55 -27.22 -29.31
CA VAL A 362 4.64 -26.28 -29.64
C VAL A 362 5.92 -27.06 -29.95
N THR A 363 6.32 -28.01 -29.10
CA THR A 363 7.52 -28.84 -29.34
C THR A 363 7.40 -29.65 -30.64
N LEU A 364 6.24 -30.24 -30.91
CA LEU A 364 5.93 -30.95 -32.15
C LEU A 364 6.11 -30.02 -33.37
N GLY A 365 5.66 -28.77 -33.28
CA GLY A 365 5.86 -27.77 -34.32
C GLY A 365 7.35 -27.55 -34.66
N ALA A 366 8.23 -27.56 -33.67
CA ALA A 366 9.67 -27.43 -33.91
C ALA A 366 10.23 -28.66 -34.65
N TYR A 367 9.82 -29.87 -34.27
CA TYR A 367 10.26 -31.09 -34.95
C TYR A 367 9.67 -31.22 -36.36
N LEU A 368 8.43 -30.79 -36.58
CA LEU A 368 7.81 -30.71 -37.91
C LEU A 368 8.57 -29.72 -38.81
N GLN A 369 8.98 -28.57 -38.27
CA GLN A 369 9.81 -27.62 -39.01
C GLN A 369 11.18 -28.21 -39.38
N ASN A 370 11.87 -28.89 -38.45
CA ASN A 370 13.12 -29.59 -38.76
C ASN A 370 12.95 -30.68 -39.82
N ALA A 371 11.76 -31.30 -39.88
CA ALA A 371 11.38 -32.25 -40.94
C ALA A 371 10.94 -31.59 -42.25
N GLY A 372 10.97 -30.25 -42.36
CA GLY A 372 10.54 -29.49 -43.53
C GLY A 372 9.01 -29.37 -43.71
N ARG A 373 8.21 -29.81 -42.73
CA ARG A 373 6.74 -29.81 -42.76
C ARG A 373 6.19 -28.49 -42.20
N LEU A 374 6.52 -27.38 -42.84
CA LEU A 374 6.29 -26.02 -42.33
C LEU A 374 4.81 -25.69 -42.08
N GLN A 375 3.90 -26.14 -42.95
CA GLN A 375 2.46 -25.87 -42.77
C GLN A 375 1.87 -26.64 -41.59
N ASP A 376 2.30 -27.89 -41.39
CA ASP A 376 1.90 -28.69 -40.24
C ASP A 376 2.45 -28.10 -38.93
N ALA A 377 3.69 -27.60 -38.97
CA ALA A 377 4.32 -26.91 -37.84
C ALA A 377 3.54 -25.67 -37.39
N VAL A 378 3.07 -24.87 -38.35
CA VAL A 378 2.19 -23.73 -38.10
C VAL A 378 0.88 -24.20 -37.47
N ALA A 379 0.20 -25.17 -38.08
CA ALA A 379 -1.12 -25.63 -37.63
C ALA A 379 -1.13 -26.14 -36.17
N VAL A 380 -0.15 -26.97 -35.79
CA VAL A 380 -0.07 -27.47 -34.39
C VAL A 380 0.24 -26.35 -33.39
N THR A 381 0.97 -25.31 -33.81
CA THR A 381 1.33 -24.20 -32.92
C THR A 381 0.20 -23.18 -32.80
N GLU A 382 -0.60 -22.98 -33.87
CA GLU A 382 -1.88 -22.26 -33.80
C GLU A 382 -2.85 -22.95 -32.82
N GLU A 383 -2.90 -24.29 -32.83
CA GLU A 383 -3.69 -25.06 -31.87
C GLU A 383 -3.20 -24.85 -30.43
N ALA A 384 -1.88 -24.86 -30.19
CA ALA A 384 -1.30 -24.58 -28.87
C ALA A 384 -1.69 -23.17 -28.37
N VAL A 385 -1.54 -22.14 -29.21
CA VAL A 385 -1.94 -20.76 -28.89
C VAL A 385 -3.42 -20.67 -28.54
N ALA A 386 -4.29 -21.40 -29.25
CA ALA A 386 -5.72 -21.43 -28.94
C ALA A 386 -5.98 -22.08 -27.56
N ILE A 387 -5.26 -23.15 -27.23
CA ILE A 387 -5.38 -23.81 -25.93
C ILE A 387 -4.89 -22.90 -24.79
N ASP A 388 -3.71 -22.30 -24.91
CA ASP A 388 -3.16 -21.44 -23.86
C ASP A 388 -4.01 -20.18 -23.63
N ARG A 389 -4.61 -19.65 -24.71
CA ARG A 389 -5.58 -18.56 -24.62
C ARG A 389 -6.85 -18.95 -23.86
N ASP A 390 -7.39 -20.14 -24.12
CA ASP A 390 -8.55 -20.66 -23.38
C ASP A 390 -8.25 -20.94 -21.90
N LEU A 391 -7.01 -21.33 -21.60
CA LEU A 391 -6.54 -21.59 -20.23
C LEU A 391 -6.23 -20.30 -19.46
N ALA A 392 -6.15 -19.15 -20.15
CA ALA A 392 -5.66 -17.89 -19.61
C ALA A 392 -4.25 -18.02 -18.99
N ASP A 393 -3.40 -18.89 -19.56
CA ASP A 393 -2.00 -19.03 -19.15
C ASP A 393 -1.13 -18.08 -20.00
N GLU A 394 -0.98 -16.85 -19.52
CA GLU A 394 -0.26 -15.78 -20.24
C GLU A 394 1.21 -16.12 -20.51
N VAL A 395 1.84 -16.88 -19.61
CA VAL A 395 3.26 -17.25 -19.75
C VAL A 395 3.42 -18.24 -20.90
N GLN A 396 2.58 -19.29 -20.92
CA GLN A 396 2.61 -20.27 -22.00
C GLN A 396 2.13 -19.67 -23.33
N LEU A 397 1.10 -18.82 -23.29
CA LEU A 397 0.58 -18.13 -24.48
C LEU A 397 1.66 -17.27 -25.15
N LEU A 398 2.40 -16.45 -24.39
CA LEU A 398 3.50 -15.66 -24.93
C LEU A 398 4.59 -16.54 -25.57
N TRP A 399 4.96 -17.63 -24.90
CA TRP A 399 5.94 -18.58 -25.44
C TRP A 399 5.44 -19.26 -26.73
N ALA A 400 4.16 -19.63 -26.80
CA ALA A 400 3.54 -20.20 -27.98
C ALA A 400 3.45 -19.18 -29.13
N LEU A 401 3.12 -17.92 -28.87
CA LEU A 401 3.09 -16.83 -29.85
C LEU A 401 4.49 -16.53 -30.42
N GLU A 402 5.54 -16.51 -29.60
CA GLU A 402 6.93 -16.36 -30.07
C GLU A 402 7.33 -17.51 -31.00
N ASN A 403 6.98 -18.74 -30.61
CA ASN A 403 7.18 -19.93 -31.43
C ASN A 403 6.39 -19.87 -32.75
N LEU A 404 5.15 -19.40 -32.70
CA LEU A 404 4.30 -19.22 -33.89
C LEU A 404 4.89 -18.18 -34.84
N THR A 405 5.49 -17.10 -34.29
CA THR A 405 6.19 -16.07 -35.08
C THR A 405 7.32 -16.68 -35.90
N TYR A 406 8.15 -17.54 -35.29
CA TYR A 406 9.23 -18.23 -35.99
C TYR A 406 8.70 -19.15 -37.11
N ARG A 407 7.61 -19.87 -36.84
CA ARG A 407 6.99 -20.80 -37.80
C ARG A 407 6.32 -20.07 -38.96
N TYR A 408 5.62 -18.96 -38.70
CA TYR A 408 5.07 -18.11 -39.75
C TYR A 408 6.18 -17.50 -40.62
N SER A 409 7.28 -17.06 -40.01
CA SER A 409 8.45 -16.56 -40.74
C SER A 409 9.04 -17.65 -41.66
N ALA A 410 9.27 -18.85 -41.13
CA ALA A 410 9.77 -19.99 -41.90
C ALA A 410 8.80 -20.38 -43.04
N ALA A 411 7.49 -20.28 -42.82
CA ALA A 411 6.45 -20.55 -43.81
C ALA A 411 6.17 -19.38 -44.78
N GLY A 412 6.89 -18.25 -44.67
CA GLY A 412 6.74 -17.08 -45.55
C GLY A 412 5.47 -16.26 -45.33
N ARG A 413 4.84 -16.33 -44.14
CA ARG A 413 3.59 -15.61 -43.81
C ARG A 413 3.84 -14.27 -43.12
N ALA A 414 4.35 -13.28 -43.86
CA ALA A 414 4.78 -11.98 -43.31
C ALA A 414 3.68 -11.19 -42.59
N GLU A 415 2.45 -11.17 -43.10
CA GLU A 415 1.33 -10.48 -42.43
C GLU A 415 0.97 -11.12 -41.09
N ALA A 416 1.02 -12.46 -41.02
CA ALA A 416 0.75 -13.20 -39.80
C ALA A 416 1.85 -12.98 -38.74
N VAL A 417 3.12 -12.86 -39.18
CA VAL A 417 4.23 -12.44 -38.30
C VAL A 417 3.93 -11.08 -37.68
N GLN A 418 3.55 -10.08 -38.49
CA GLN A 418 3.23 -8.74 -37.99
C GLN A 418 2.07 -8.75 -37.00
N SER A 419 1.02 -9.53 -37.26
CA SER A 419 -0.13 -9.66 -36.36
C SER A 419 0.29 -10.23 -34.99
N VAL A 420 1.05 -11.33 -34.98
CA VAL A 420 1.48 -11.99 -33.75
C VAL A 420 2.48 -11.14 -32.96
N THR A 421 3.42 -10.47 -33.62
CA THR A 421 4.37 -9.58 -32.95
C THR A 421 3.68 -8.38 -32.33
N THR A 422 2.63 -7.86 -32.97
CA THR A 422 1.78 -6.80 -32.41
C THR A 422 1.06 -7.28 -31.16
N GLU A 423 0.50 -8.50 -31.17
CA GLU A 423 -0.12 -9.11 -29.98
C GLU A 423 0.88 -9.26 -28.83
N ILE A 424 2.05 -9.85 -29.08
CA ILE A 424 3.13 -9.99 -28.08
C ILE A 424 3.51 -8.63 -27.48
N ALA A 425 3.61 -7.59 -28.30
CA ALA A 425 3.93 -6.24 -27.83
C ALA A 425 2.86 -5.71 -26.86
N VAL A 426 1.57 -5.91 -27.15
CA VAL A 426 0.47 -5.48 -26.27
C VAL A 426 0.44 -6.29 -24.96
N HIS A 427 0.68 -7.61 -25.01
CA HIS A 427 0.81 -8.45 -23.80
C HIS A 427 1.93 -7.96 -22.87
N ARG A 428 3.03 -7.46 -23.42
CA ARG A 428 4.14 -6.89 -22.65
C ARG A 428 3.89 -5.46 -22.18
N TRP A 429 3.11 -4.70 -22.94
CA TRP A 429 2.87 -3.29 -22.68
C TRP A 429 1.84 -3.08 -21.56
N LEU A 430 0.70 -3.79 -21.56
CA LEU A 430 -0.36 -3.58 -20.57
C LEU A 430 0.08 -3.74 -19.09
N PRO A 431 0.85 -4.78 -18.71
CA PRO A 431 1.30 -4.93 -17.32
C PRO A 431 2.19 -3.78 -16.85
N ARG A 432 3.03 -3.27 -17.75
CA ARG A 432 3.97 -2.20 -17.46
C ARG A 432 3.27 -0.90 -17.04
N PHE A 433 2.10 -0.62 -17.60
CA PHE A 433 1.34 0.61 -17.33
C PHE A 433 0.15 0.40 -16.37
N GLY A 434 0.14 -0.70 -15.59
CA GLY A 434 -0.82 -0.89 -14.50
C GLY A 434 -2.19 -1.46 -14.89
N TYR A 435 -2.34 -2.00 -16.10
CA TYR A 435 -3.63 -2.51 -16.57
C TYR A 435 -3.95 -3.95 -16.13
N THR A 436 -2.96 -4.69 -15.64
CA THR A 436 -3.12 -6.09 -15.23
C THR A 436 -3.27 -6.28 -13.72
N THR A 437 -3.23 -5.21 -12.92
CA THR A 437 -3.34 -5.28 -11.45
C THR A 437 -4.69 -4.74 -10.97
N GLY A 438 -5.35 -5.52 -10.11
CA GLY A 438 -6.62 -5.17 -9.51
C GLY A 438 -6.50 -4.34 -8.23
N PRO A 439 -7.59 -3.73 -7.75
CA PRO A 439 -7.61 -2.87 -6.56
C PRO A 439 -7.13 -3.56 -5.27
N GLU A 440 -7.26 -4.89 -5.19
CA GLU A 440 -6.87 -5.72 -4.04
C GLU A 440 -5.58 -6.52 -4.30
N GLY A 441 -4.81 -6.17 -5.35
CA GLY A 441 -3.58 -6.87 -5.73
C GLY A 441 -3.77 -8.14 -6.56
N GLY A 442 -5.01 -8.54 -6.87
CA GLY A 442 -5.30 -9.65 -7.78
C GLY A 442 -4.93 -9.34 -9.23
N ALA A 443 -4.40 -10.33 -9.97
CA ALA A 443 -4.04 -10.18 -11.38
C ALA A 443 -5.28 -10.31 -12.30
N TYR A 444 -5.45 -9.38 -13.23
CA TYR A 444 -6.42 -9.47 -14.30
C TYR A 444 -5.88 -10.29 -15.48
N THR A 445 -6.77 -11.01 -16.17
CA THR A 445 -6.43 -11.67 -17.44
C THR A 445 -6.13 -10.63 -18.51
N PHE A 446 -5.42 -11.00 -19.58
CA PHE A 446 -5.18 -10.08 -20.69
C PHE A 446 -6.46 -9.49 -21.28
N ALA A 447 -7.51 -10.30 -21.41
CA ALA A 447 -8.81 -9.83 -21.91
C ALA A 447 -9.43 -8.75 -21.01
N GLN A 448 -9.29 -8.89 -19.70
CA GLN A 448 -9.73 -7.90 -18.72
C GLN A 448 -8.85 -6.64 -18.78
N ALA A 449 -7.53 -6.79 -18.83
CA ALA A 449 -6.59 -5.67 -18.95
C ALA A 449 -6.82 -4.86 -20.24
N LEU A 450 -7.04 -5.56 -21.35
CA LEU A 450 -7.39 -4.97 -22.64
C LEU A 450 -8.70 -4.17 -22.55
N ALA A 451 -9.74 -4.74 -21.94
CA ALA A 451 -11.02 -4.06 -21.74
C ALA A 451 -10.91 -2.83 -20.82
N ARG A 452 -10.05 -2.89 -19.79
CA ARG A 452 -9.76 -1.76 -18.92
C ARG A 452 -9.06 -0.64 -19.67
N PHE A 453 -8.04 -0.96 -20.47
CA PHE A 453 -7.39 0.03 -21.34
C PHE A 453 -8.38 0.67 -22.32
N GLU A 454 -9.17 -0.14 -23.00
CA GLU A 454 -10.23 0.33 -23.91
C GLU A 454 -11.20 1.29 -23.21
N LYS A 455 -11.62 0.98 -21.98
CA LYS A 455 -12.49 1.85 -21.19
C LYS A 455 -11.79 3.13 -20.76
N ALA A 456 -10.59 3.04 -20.21
CA ALA A 456 -9.78 4.18 -19.76
C ALA A 456 -9.58 5.22 -20.88
N TRP A 457 -9.37 4.75 -22.11
CA TRP A 457 -9.07 5.60 -23.26
C TRP A 457 -10.24 5.81 -24.21
N THR A 458 -11.41 5.26 -23.90
CA THR A 458 -12.61 5.31 -24.76
C THR A 458 -12.30 4.85 -26.19
N ILE A 459 -11.56 3.75 -26.33
CA ILE A 459 -11.23 3.14 -27.62
C ILE A 459 -11.78 1.72 -27.70
N GLY A 460 -12.13 1.27 -28.91
CA GLY A 460 -12.59 -0.10 -29.14
C GLY A 460 -14.01 -0.39 -28.63
N GLY A 461 -14.31 -1.68 -28.47
CA GLY A 461 -15.61 -2.16 -28.01
C GLY A 461 -15.79 -3.67 -28.20
N PRO A 462 -16.75 -4.30 -27.50
CA PRO A 462 -16.92 -5.76 -27.48
C PRO A 462 -17.37 -6.37 -28.83
N HIS A 463 -17.70 -5.54 -29.82
CA HIS A 463 -18.11 -5.96 -31.16
C HIS A 463 -16.94 -6.22 -32.12
N LEU A 464 -15.72 -5.79 -31.76
CA LEU A 464 -14.52 -5.98 -32.55
C LEU A 464 -13.88 -7.36 -32.26
N LEU A 465 -13.26 -7.95 -33.28
CA LEU A 465 -12.48 -9.17 -33.10
C LEU A 465 -11.20 -8.87 -32.31
N LEU A 466 -10.66 -9.87 -31.61
CA LEU A 466 -9.46 -9.69 -30.77
C LEU A 466 -8.26 -9.08 -31.52
N PRO A 467 -7.90 -9.49 -32.76
CA PRO A 467 -6.80 -8.87 -33.49
C PRO A 467 -7.03 -7.38 -33.79
N GLU A 468 -8.27 -6.98 -34.06
CA GLU A 468 -8.63 -5.58 -34.32
C GLU A 468 -8.51 -4.74 -33.05
N ARG A 469 -8.97 -5.27 -31.91
CA ARG A 469 -8.82 -4.65 -30.59
C ARG A 469 -7.35 -4.45 -30.24
N ILE A 470 -6.53 -5.50 -30.41
CA ILE A 470 -5.07 -5.46 -30.19
C ILE A 470 -4.42 -4.40 -31.08
N ALA A 471 -4.79 -4.33 -32.37
CA ALA A 471 -4.23 -3.33 -33.28
C ALA A 471 -4.57 -1.88 -32.85
N LEU A 472 -5.78 -1.63 -32.34
CA LEU A 472 -6.15 -0.31 -31.81
C LEU A 472 -5.34 0.07 -30.56
N VAL A 473 -5.13 -0.89 -29.66
CA VAL A 473 -4.30 -0.69 -28.47
C VAL A 473 -2.85 -0.46 -28.87
N ALA A 474 -2.29 -1.28 -29.76
CA ALA A 474 -0.94 -1.13 -30.27
C ALA A 474 -0.72 0.26 -30.92
N ALA A 475 -1.67 0.72 -31.73
CA ALA A 475 -1.60 2.05 -32.35
C ALA A 475 -1.62 3.21 -31.34
N LYS A 476 -2.18 3.00 -30.14
CA LYS A 476 -2.09 3.96 -29.02
C LYS A 476 -0.79 3.81 -28.25
N ALA A 477 -0.39 2.57 -27.96
CA ALA A 477 0.84 2.21 -27.25
C ALA A 477 2.13 2.62 -28.00
N ASP A 478 2.08 2.84 -29.31
CA ASP A 478 3.21 3.32 -30.10
C ASP A 478 3.57 4.80 -29.83
N ARG A 479 2.71 5.53 -29.10
CA ARG A 479 3.00 6.90 -28.63
C ARG A 479 3.95 6.86 -27.43
N ARG A 480 4.67 7.97 -27.19
CA ARG A 480 5.52 8.12 -26.01
C ARG A 480 4.68 8.49 -24.79
N PHE A 481 4.72 7.67 -23.74
CA PHE A 481 3.99 7.89 -22.47
C PHE A 481 4.94 8.34 -21.34
N CYS A 482 4.38 8.83 -20.24
CA CYS A 482 5.03 8.83 -18.94
C CYS A 482 5.24 7.38 -18.47
N GLY A 483 6.37 7.09 -17.83
CA GLY A 483 6.71 5.76 -17.31
C GLY A 483 6.08 5.40 -15.97
N VAL A 484 5.28 6.28 -15.37
CA VAL A 484 4.54 5.99 -14.14
C VAL A 484 3.29 5.16 -14.48
N PRO A 485 3.02 4.04 -13.77
CA PRO A 485 1.82 3.23 -14.03
C PRO A 485 0.50 3.99 -13.80
N ASP A 486 -0.51 3.68 -14.61
CA ASP A 486 -1.83 4.29 -14.49
C ASP A 486 -2.56 3.83 -13.22
N SER A 487 -3.14 4.78 -12.50
CA SER A 487 -4.00 4.51 -11.34
C SER A 487 -5.46 4.47 -11.76
N LEU A 488 -6.04 3.26 -11.79
CA LEU A 488 -7.40 3.02 -12.24
C LEU A 488 -8.41 2.93 -11.06
N ASP A 489 -9.65 3.33 -11.30
CA ASP A 489 -10.75 3.05 -10.37
C ASP A 489 -11.22 1.58 -10.47
N ALA A 490 -12.17 1.20 -9.59
CA ALA A 490 -12.77 -0.13 -9.59
C ALA A 490 -13.44 -0.47 -10.93
N GLU A 491 -13.89 0.56 -11.64
CA GLU A 491 -14.57 0.46 -12.91
C GLU A 491 -13.64 0.42 -14.12
N GLY A 492 -12.33 0.67 -13.95
CA GLY A 492 -11.32 0.68 -15.02
C GLY A 492 -11.13 2.03 -15.71
N GLY A 493 -11.69 3.12 -15.17
CA GLY A 493 -11.40 4.48 -15.62
C GLY A 493 -10.11 5.03 -14.98
N LEU A 494 -9.43 5.95 -15.67
CA LEU A 494 -8.38 6.77 -15.04
C LEU A 494 -9.00 7.59 -13.93
N ARG A 495 -8.45 7.53 -12.71
CA ARG A 495 -8.99 8.29 -11.58
C ARG A 495 -8.85 9.80 -11.84
N PRO A 496 -9.88 10.61 -11.52
CA PRO A 496 -9.67 12.05 -11.30
C PRO A 496 -8.71 12.19 -10.12
N MET A 497 -7.62 12.93 -10.31
CA MET A 497 -6.53 13.09 -9.35
C MET A 497 -7.05 13.30 -7.92
N SER A 498 -6.81 12.28 -7.08
CA SER A 498 -6.94 12.25 -5.61
C SER A 498 -8.10 13.03 -4.97
N TYR A 499 -9.35 12.74 -5.35
CA TYR A 499 -10.48 12.90 -4.43
C TYR A 499 -10.61 11.63 -3.56
N GLY A 500 -9.85 11.55 -2.46
CA GLY A 500 -10.19 10.66 -1.33
C GLY A 500 -9.68 9.21 -1.35
N ALA A 501 -8.64 8.85 -2.10
CA ALA A 501 -7.98 7.55 -1.96
C ALA A 501 -6.49 7.69 -1.60
N SER A 502 -6.15 7.16 -0.43
CA SER A 502 -4.89 7.28 0.31
C SER A 502 -3.68 6.52 -0.25
N SER A 503 -3.52 6.39 -1.58
CA SER A 503 -2.39 5.61 -2.13
C SER A 503 -1.11 6.41 -2.37
N ALA A 504 -1.18 7.72 -2.62
CA ALA A 504 -0.02 8.51 -3.06
C ALA A 504 0.50 9.52 -2.00
N GLY A 505 0.35 9.20 -0.70
CA GLY A 505 0.69 10.08 0.43
C GLY A 505 1.86 11.05 0.16
N GLY A 506 1.62 12.36 0.33
CA GLY A 506 2.59 13.39 0.00
C GLY A 506 3.77 13.45 0.97
N TRP A 507 4.75 14.30 0.64
CA TRP A 507 5.85 14.61 1.55
C TRP A 507 5.32 15.18 2.89
N PRO A 508 5.95 14.86 4.04
CA PRO A 508 5.53 15.39 5.33
C PRO A 508 5.84 16.89 5.51
N ARG A 509 6.56 17.50 4.57
CA ARG A 509 7.01 18.90 4.57
C ARG A 509 7.03 19.49 3.15
N GLY A 510 6.90 20.82 3.03
CA GLY A 510 6.97 21.53 1.75
C GLY A 510 8.35 22.10 1.38
N GLY A 511 9.24 22.33 2.35
CA GLY A 511 10.62 22.70 2.06
C GLY A 511 11.39 21.48 1.60
N LEU A 512 11.63 21.32 0.29
CA LEU A 512 12.29 20.17 -0.33
C LEU A 512 13.64 20.57 -0.93
N THR A 513 14.57 19.63 -0.96
CA THR A 513 15.89 19.79 -1.56
C THR A 513 15.95 19.07 -2.89
N TRP A 514 16.72 19.59 -3.85
CA TRP A 514 16.86 18.94 -5.16
C TRP A 514 18.27 18.98 -5.71
N SER A 515 18.62 17.96 -6.50
CA SER A 515 19.86 17.91 -7.28
C SER A 515 19.63 17.25 -8.64
N PHE A 516 20.57 17.44 -9.57
CA PHE A 516 20.54 16.77 -10.87
C PHE A 516 21.93 16.33 -11.31
N ASP A 517 21.98 15.23 -12.05
CA ASP A 517 23.18 14.70 -12.71
C ASP A 517 23.05 14.82 -14.24
N PRO A 518 23.76 15.76 -14.88
CA PRO A 518 23.67 15.97 -16.32
C PRO A 518 24.54 15.03 -17.16
N SER A 519 25.32 14.12 -16.55
CA SER A 519 26.35 13.33 -17.25
C SER A 519 25.83 12.46 -18.40
N GLY A 520 24.56 12.05 -18.33
CA GLY A 520 23.89 11.29 -19.38
C GLY A 520 23.17 12.14 -20.44
N SER A 521 23.23 13.47 -20.38
CA SER A 521 22.52 14.36 -21.30
C SER A 521 23.44 14.97 -22.37
N THR A 522 22.89 15.19 -23.57
CA THR A 522 23.56 15.97 -24.63
C THR A 522 23.31 17.48 -24.50
N MET A 523 22.42 17.89 -23.60
CA MET A 523 22.07 19.29 -23.38
C MET A 523 23.09 19.99 -22.48
N PRO A 524 23.35 21.30 -22.68
CA PRO A 524 24.21 22.07 -21.78
C PRO A 524 23.70 22.04 -20.33
N PRO A 525 24.57 21.77 -19.32
CA PRO A 525 24.14 21.72 -17.92
C PRO A 525 23.41 22.97 -17.42
N GLN A 526 23.78 24.15 -17.94
CA GLN A 526 23.10 25.40 -17.60
C GLN A 526 21.66 25.42 -18.11
N GLN A 527 21.42 24.94 -19.33
CA GLN A 527 20.08 24.87 -19.91
C GLN A 527 19.19 23.90 -19.12
N ILE A 528 19.74 22.75 -18.72
CA ILE A 528 19.02 21.81 -17.83
C ILE A 528 18.66 22.48 -16.51
N GLN A 529 19.61 23.19 -15.90
CA GLN A 529 19.39 23.88 -14.64
C GLN A 529 18.30 24.95 -14.75
N ASP A 530 18.33 25.76 -15.80
CA ASP A 530 17.35 26.82 -16.04
C ASP A 530 15.95 26.23 -16.20
N GLN A 531 15.81 25.13 -16.97
CA GLN A 531 14.54 24.44 -17.18
C GLN A 531 13.99 23.79 -15.89
N LEU A 532 14.84 23.09 -15.13
CA LEU A 532 14.44 22.49 -13.86
C LEU A 532 14.04 23.55 -12.83
N THR A 533 14.78 24.66 -12.78
CA THR A 533 14.46 25.78 -11.88
C THR A 533 13.11 26.40 -12.26
N ALA A 534 12.86 26.66 -13.54
CA ALA A 534 11.58 27.18 -14.01
C ALA A 534 10.40 26.24 -13.70
N ALA A 535 10.61 24.92 -13.80
CA ALA A 535 9.59 23.92 -13.48
C ALA A 535 9.30 23.85 -11.97
N LEU A 536 10.35 23.82 -11.14
CA LEU A 536 10.21 23.83 -9.68
C LEU A 536 9.60 25.14 -9.19
N ASP A 537 9.92 26.28 -9.80
CA ASP A 537 9.28 27.57 -9.52
C ASP A 537 7.80 27.56 -9.89
N ALA A 538 7.41 26.85 -10.94
CA ALA A 538 6.00 26.67 -11.29
C ALA A 538 5.25 25.89 -10.20
N TRP A 539 5.82 24.78 -9.73
CA TRP A 539 5.25 24.02 -8.60
C TRP A 539 5.33 24.76 -7.27
N ALA A 540 6.34 25.59 -7.03
CA ALA A 540 6.44 26.43 -5.83
C ALA A 540 5.32 27.49 -5.73
N ARG A 541 4.73 27.85 -6.88
CA ARG A 541 3.54 28.70 -6.94
C ARG A 541 2.24 27.95 -6.61
N VAL A 542 2.27 26.61 -6.51
CA VAL A 542 1.12 25.71 -6.33
C VAL A 542 1.34 24.82 -5.09
N PRO A 543 0.84 25.20 -3.90
CA PRO A 543 0.23 26.47 -3.52
C PRO A 543 1.29 27.53 -3.17
N PRO A 544 0.92 28.82 -3.16
CA PRO A 544 1.84 29.90 -2.81
C PRO A 544 2.46 29.73 -1.42
N GLY A 545 3.76 29.40 -1.40
CA GLY A 545 4.57 29.38 -0.18
C GLY A 545 4.47 28.14 0.70
N PHE A 546 3.90 27.03 0.21
CA PHE A 546 4.09 25.72 0.85
C PHE A 546 5.38 25.06 0.37
N PHE A 547 5.53 24.90 -0.95
CA PHE A 547 6.74 24.33 -1.52
C PHE A 547 7.84 25.37 -1.59
N ALA A 548 9.02 24.98 -1.11
CA ALA A 548 10.25 25.73 -1.28
C ALA A 548 11.33 24.74 -1.72
N PHE A 549 11.95 24.99 -2.88
CA PHE A 549 12.93 24.07 -3.46
C PHE A 549 14.34 24.62 -3.33
N THR A 550 15.18 23.95 -2.54
CA THR A 550 16.58 24.35 -2.31
C THR A 550 17.52 23.43 -3.06
N ARG A 551 18.37 24.00 -3.93
CA ARG A 551 19.36 23.22 -4.67
C ARG A 551 20.49 22.75 -3.77
N VAL A 552 20.83 21.46 -3.84
CA VAL A 552 22.00 20.86 -3.19
C VAL A 552 22.96 20.26 -4.23
N PRO A 553 24.27 20.09 -3.93
CA PRO A 553 25.24 19.57 -4.89
C PRO A 553 24.97 18.13 -5.35
N SER A 554 24.44 17.29 -4.48
CA SER A 554 24.06 15.89 -4.75
C SER A 554 23.06 15.39 -3.71
N GLY A 555 22.26 14.38 -4.06
CA GLY A 555 21.21 13.84 -3.20
C GLY A 555 20.02 14.79 -3.05
N GLY A 556 19.41 14.82 -1.88
CA GLY A 556 18.21 15.61 -1.60
C GLY A 556 16.93 14.83 -1.82
N ASP A 557 15.81 15.52 -1.64
CA ASP A 557 14.47 14.93 -1.70
C ASP A 557 14.07 14.61 -3.15
N LEU A 558 14.42 15.49 -4.09
CA LEU A 558 14.21 15.29 -5.53
C LEU A 558 15.55 15.07 -6.23
N THR A 559 15.74 13.91 -6.86
CA THR A 559 16.98 13.58 -7.58
C THR A 559 16.71 13.34 -9.06
N ILE A 560 17.26 14.20 -9.92
CA ILE A 560 17.02 14.15 -11.37
C ILE A 560 18.22 13.54 -12.10
N ARG A 561 17.96 12.59 -13.00
CA ARG A 561 18.99 11.95 -13.86
C ARG A 561 18.54 11.85 -15.32
N PHE A 562 19.52 11.75 -16.21
CA PHE A 562 19.33 11.57 -17.64
C PHE A 562 20.03 10.28 -18.09
N GLY A 563 19.40 9.52 -18.98
CA GLY A 563 19.99 8.27 -19.47
C GLY A 563 19.23 7.66 -20.63
N GLY A 564 19.74 6.52 -21.12
CA GLY A 564 19.09 5.71 -22.14
C GLY A 564 18.55 4.41 -21.55
N SER A 565 18.58 3.34 -22.33
CA SER A 565 18.08 2.02 -21.93
C SER A 565 18.73 1.43 -20.67
N ASP A 566 19.89 1.93 -20.27
CA ASP A 566 20.63 1.58 -19.06
C ASP A 566 19.99 2.15 -17.78
N LEU A 567 19.33 3.31 -17.89
CA LEU A 567 18.62 3.94 -16.78
C LEU A 567 17.17 3.49 -16.71
N ASN A 568 16.49 3.41 -17.86
CA ASN A 568 15.16 2.83 -17.99
C ASN A 568 15.11 2.09 -19.32
N GLY A 569 14.81 0.78 -19.28
CA GLY A 569 14.86 -0.11 -20.45
C GLY A 569 13.99 0.32 -21.63
N ASP A 570 13.09 1.28 -21.44
CA ASP A 570 12.15 1.74 -22.44
C ASP A 570 12.48 3.10 -23.06
N PHE A 571 13.53 3.76 -22.57
CA PHE A 571 14.07 4.95 -23.22
C PHE A 571 14.62 4.63 -24.62
N GLY A 572 14.44 5.57 -25.56
CA GLY A 572 14.92 5.44 -26.93
C GLY A 572 14.18 4.44 -27.84
N LYS A 573 13.14 3.75 -27.36
CA LYS A 573 12.33 2.80 -28.17
C LYS A 573 11.09 3.47 -28.78
N PRO A 574 10.63 3.06 -29.98
CA PRO A 574 9.27 3.38 -30.46
C PRO A 574 8.23 2.90 -29.44
N GLY A 575 7.20 3.71 -29.12
CA GLY A 575 6.27 3.44 -28.02
C GLY A 575 6.89 3.41 -26.61
N GLY A 576 8.12 3.92 -26.47
CA GLY A 576 8.84 4.03 -25.20
C GLY A 576 8.31 5.15 -24.30
N VAL A 577 9.08 5.52 -23.28
CA VAL A 577 8.71 6.61 -22.35
C VAL A 577 9.67 7.78 -22.44
N ASN A 578 9.19 8.98 -22.12
CA ASN A 578 10.01 10.21 -22.15
C ASN A 578 10.60 10.56 -20.78
N GLY A 579 9.90 10.17 -19.73
CA GLY A 579 10.30 10.37 -18.35
C GLY A 579 9.63 9.32 -17.46
N ALA A 580 10.14 9.22 -16.25
CA ALA A 580 9.50 8.47 -15.17
C ALA A 580 9.91 9.07 -13.83
N ALA A 581 9.01 9.02 -12.86
CA ALA A 581 9.24 9.51 -11.51
C ALA A 581 8.72 8.53 -10.46
N TYR A 582 9.34 8.56 -9.29
CA TYR A 582 8.90 7.83 -8.11
C TYR A 582 8.09 8.74 -7.20
N LEU A 583 6.92 8.24 -6.77
CA LEU A 583 6.00 8.93 -5.86
C LEU A 583 6.64 9.07 -4.46
N PRO A 584 6.18 10.01 -3.61
CA PRO A 584 6.71 10.17 -2.26
C PRO A 584 6.56 8.94 -1.36
N THR A 585 5.64 8.02 -1.71
CA THR A 585 5.40 6.75 -1.02
C THR A 585 6.31 5.62 -1.47
N ASP A 586 7.06 5.79 -2.56
CA ASP A 586 7.87 4.72 -3.13
C ASP A 586 9.20 4.55 -2.37
N PRO A 587 9.82 3.36 -2.39
CA PRO A 587 11.13 3.14 -1.77
C PRO A 587 12.24 4.07 -2.29
N GLU A 588 12.12 4.54 -3.53
CA GLU A 588 13.05 5.48 -4.18
C GLU A 588 12.43 6.87 -4.39
N ALA A 589 11.54 7.28 -3.47
CA ALA A 589 10.78 8.53 -3.50
C ALA A 589 11.58 9.73 -4.03
N GLY A 590 10.96 10.48 -4.95
CA GLY A 590 11.51 11.72 -5.49
C GLY A 590 12.61 11.55 -6.53
N ARG A 591 12.98 10.32 -6.90
CA ARG A 591 13.83 10.09 -8.07
C ARG A 591 13.05 10.35 -9.36
N ILE A 592 13.66 11.10 -10.27
CA ILE A 592 13.12 11.47 -11.58
C ILE A 592 14.15 11.15 -12.66
N MET A 593 13.70 10.52 -13.74
CA MET A 593 14.55 10.07 -14.83
C MET A 593 13.99 10.56 -16.16
N PHE A 594 14.85 11.07 -17.04
CA PHE A 594 14.48 11.54 -18.37
C PHE A 594 15.28 10.84 -19.48
N ASP A 595 14.62 10.60 -20.61
CA ASP A 595 15.24 10.06 -21.82
C ASP A 595 16.21 11.10 -22.41
N VAL A 596 17.47 10.71 -22.60
CA VAL A 596 18.50 11.55 -23.25
C VAL A 596 18.11 11.97 -24.67
N ALA A 597 17.24 11.20 -25.34
CA ALA A 597 16.79 11.49 -26.69
C ALA A 597 15.71 12.59 -26.76
N ASP A 598 15.18 13.08 -25.64
CA ASP A 598 14.12 14.09 -25.60
C ASP A 598 14.71 15.52 -25.51
N PRO A 599 14.56 16.38 -26.53
CA PRO A 599 15.18 17.70 -26.55
C PRO A 599 14.40 18.70 -25.69
N TRP A 600 15.10 19.44 -24.81
CA TRP A 600 14.48 20.52 -24.02
C TRP A 600 14.90 21.88 -24.58
N PRO A 601 14.15 22.51 -25.50
CA PRO A 601 14.55 23.79 -26.08
C PRO A 601 14.63 24.91 -25.02
N PRO A 602 15.42 25.98 -25.23
CA PRO A 602 15.38 27.16 -24.37
C PRO A 602 13.97 27.79 -24.35
N GLY A 603 13.49 28.21 -23.18
CA GLY A 603 12.16 28.80 -23.03
C GLY A 603 11.41 28.25 -21.81
N PRO A 604 10.07 28.15 -21.84
CA PRO A 604 9.30 27.59 -20.73
C PRO A 604 9.66 26.11 -20.49
N PRO A 605 9.44 25.61 -19.25
CA PRO A 605 9.69 24.22 -18.91
C PRO A 605 8.91 23.26 -19.83
N PRO A 606 9.55 22.22 -20.38
CA PRO A 606 8.84 21.19 -21.14
C PRO A 606 7.74 20.54 -20.29
N GLY A 607 6.61 20.20 -20.93
CA GLY A 607 5.50 19.56 -20.23
C GLY A 607 5.89 18.28 -19.50
N VAL A 608 6.77 17.47 -20.10
CA VAL A 608 7.32 16.27 -19.46
C VAL A 608 8.04 16.58 -18.15
N VAL A 609 8.77 17.69 -18.06
CA VAL A 609 9.48 18.07 -16.82
C VAL A 609 8.50 18.45 -15.72
N LEU A 610 7.49 19.26 -16.05
CA LEU A 610 6.44 19.62 -15.10
C LEU A 610 5.66 18.38 -14.63
N HIS A 611 5.33 17.47 -15.54
CA HIS A 611 4.59 16.24 -15.30
C HIS A 611 5.32 15.30 -14.33
N GLU A 612 6.59 14.98 -14.61
CA GLU A 612 7.36 14.06 -13.76
C GLU A 612 7.63 14.65 -12.36
N ILE A 613 7.80 15.98 -12.25
CA ILE A 613 7.86 16.63 -10.94
C ILE A 613 6.51 16.51 -10.21
N GLY A 614 5.38 16.63 -10.91
CA GLY A 614 4.05 16.41 -10.34
C GLY A 614 3.92 15.05 -9.66
N HIS A 615 4.40 13.98 -10.30
CA HIS A 615 4.48 12.64 -9.71
C HIS A 615 5.39 12.59 -8.48
N ALA A 616 6.57 13.20 -8.55
CA ALA A 616 7.48 13.28 -7.42
C ALA A 616 6.93 14.10 -6.24
N LEU A 617 5.90 14.92 -6.47
CA LEU A 617 5.12 15.61 -5.45
C LEU A 617 3.86 14.84 -5.01
N GLY A 618 3.56 13.68 -5.59
CA GLY A 618 2.47 12.79 -5.18
C GLY A 618 1.25 12.79 -6.10
N LEU A 619 1.26 13.54 -7.21
CA LEU A 619 0.16 13.48 -8.18
C LEU A 619 0.19 12.15 -8.95
N THR A 620 -1.00 11.72 -9.39
CA THR A 620 -1.18 10.55 -10.27
C THR A 620 -1.73 11.01 -11.61
N HIS A 621 -1.72 10.13 -12.60
CA HIS A 621 -2.24 10.46 -13.93
C HIS A 621 -3.70 10.92 -13.91
N SER A 622 -4.00 11.92 -14.73
CA SER A 622 -5.35 12.47 -14.91
C SER A 622 -5.98 12.00 -16.21
N GLY A 623 -7.28 11.70 -16.16
CA GLY A 623 -8.09 11.49 -17.35
C GLY A 623 -8.49 12.79 -18.09
N ASP A 624 -8.24 13.97 -17.51
CA ASP A 624 -8.54 15.26 -18.15
C ASP A 624 -7.41 15.69 -19.10
N PRO A 625 -7.65 15.84 -20.41
CA PRO A 625 -6.62 16.28 -21.37
C PRO A 625 -6.02 17.68 -21.09
N ARG A 626 -6.64 18.48 -20.21
CA ARG A 626 -6.16 19.81 -19.81
C ARG A 626 -5.14 19.77 -18.67
N SER A 627 -5.12 18.69 -17.88
CA SER A 627 -4.21 18.52 -16.75
C SER A 627 -2.75 18.36 -17.22
N ILE A 628 -1.79 18.87 -16.45
CA ILE A 628 -0.37 18.58 -16.69
C ILE A 628 -0.07 17.09 -16.53
N MET A 629 -0.84 16.40 -15.68
CA MET A 629 -0.73 14.98 -15.38
C MET A 629 -1.39 14.08 -16.43
N TYR A 630 -1.67 14.58 -17.64
CA TYR A 630 -2.17 13.75 -18.74
C TYR A 630 -1.04 12.87 -19.34
N PRO A 631 -1.20 11.52 -19.49
CA PRO A 631 -0.08 10.58 -19.61
C PRO A 631 0.84 10.61 -20.85
N TYR A 632 0.39 11.06 -22.03
CA TYR A 632 1.20 10.94 -23.28
C TYR A 632 1.34 12.22 -24.09
N ALA A 633 0.79 13.32 -23.59
CA ALA A 633 0.91 14.66 -24.18
C ALA A 633 0.71 15.71 -23.09
N PRO A 634 1.61 15.77 -22.08
CA PRO A 634 1.46 16.70 -20.99
C PRO A 634 1.46 18.15 -21.52
N ASN A 635 0.58 18.98 -20.99
CA ASN A 635 0.52 20.41 -21.32
C ASN A 635 1.81 21.12 -20.89
N THR A 636 1.95 22.41 -21.19
CA THR A 636 3.15 23.19 -20.76
C THR A 636 2.89 24.04 -19.51
N GLY A 637 1.80 23.80 -18.80
CA GLY A 637 1.40 24.57 -17.61
C GLY A 637 0.58 23.73 -16.64
N ILE A 638 0.57 24.16 -15.38
CA ILE A 638 -0.19 23.55 -14.28
C ILE A 638 -1.60 24.16 -14.31
N ASP A 639 -2.65 23.33 -14.40
CA ASP A 639 -4.05 23.76 -14.38
C ASP A 639 -4.64 23.61 -12.96
N THR A 640 -5.71 24.33 -12.69
CA THR A 640 -6.56 24.29 -11.49
C THR A 640 -6.85 22.87 -10.98
N VAL A 641 -7.04 21.89 -11.87
CA VAL A 641 -7.28 20.49 -11.49
C VAL A 641 -6.07 19.87 -10.80
N ASP A 642 -4.86 20.22 -11.26
CA ASP A 642 -3.60 19.78 -10.66
C ASP A 642 -3.38 20.46 -9.29
N GLU A 643 -3.74 21.74 -9.18
CA GLU A 643 -3.67 22.51 -7.94
C GLU A 643 -4.59 21.96 -6.85
N GLU A 644 -5.84 21.64 -7.20
CA GLU A 644 -6.84 21.05 -6.29
C GLU A 644 -6.41 19.66 -5.79
N ALA A 645 -5.86 18.84 -6.69
CA ALA A 645 -5.37 17.52 -6.34
C ALA A 645 -4.23 17.59 -5.32
N LEU A 646 -3.27 18.49 -5.54
CA LEU A 646 -2.15 18.71 -4.63
C LEU A 646 -2.63 19.27 -3.28
N GLY A 647 -3.63 20.15 -3.29
CA GLY A 647 -4.30 20.64 -2.07
C GLY A 647 -4.87 19.52 -1.23
N THR A 648 -5.49 18.53 -1.87
CA THR A 648 -6.04 17.36 -1.18
C THR A 648 -4.95 16.50 -0.55
N ILE A 649 -3.81 16.32 -1.22
CA ILE A 649 -2.68 15.54 -0.71
C ILE A 649 -2.04 16.19 0.53
N TYR A 650 -1.84 17.50 0.48
CA TYR A 650 -1.08 18.24 1.51
C TYR A 650 -1.97 18.97 2.53
N GLY A 651 -3.27 18.70 2.53
CA GLY A 651 -4.22 19.15 3.56
C GLY A 651 -4.51 20.66 3.54
N TRP A 652 -4.20 21.35 2.45
CA TRP A 652 -4.55 22.76 2.24
C TRP A 652 -5.66 22.85 1.19
N SER A 653 -6.71 23.61 1.48
CA SER A 653 -7.74 23.92 0.49
C SER A 653 -7.63 25.40 0.12
N VAL A 654 -7.65 25.69 -1.19
CA VAL A 654 -7.79 27.05 -1.72
C VAL A 654 -8.96 27.72 -1.00
N PRO A 655 -8.78 28.91 -0.37
CA PRO A 655 -9.85 29.63 0.30
C PRO A 655 -11.07 29.76 -0.60
N GLN A 656 -12.17 29.15 -0.19
CA GLN A 656 -13.42 29.19 -0.94
C GLN A 656 -14.24 30.38 -0.45
N PRO A 657 -14.90 31.13 -1.34
CA PRO A 657 -15.90 32.08 -0.90
C PRO A 657 -16.98 31.32 -0.11
N ALA A 658 -17.27 31.77 1.10
CA ALA A 658 -18.42 31.30 1.86
C ALA A 658 -19.66 32.04 1.32
N VAL A 659 -20.30 32.86 2.16
CA VAL A 659 -21.43 33.71 1.78
C VAL A 659 -21.35 35.07 2.46
N GLY A 660 -21.66 36.14 1.73
CA GLY A 660 -21.71 37.50 2.27
C GLY A 660 -20.34 38.13 2.60
N ALA A 661 -20.41 39.21 3.38
CA ALA A 661 -19.27 40.00 3.82
C ALA A 661 -19.54 40.57 5.23
N THR A 662 -18.49 40.68 6.04
CA THR A 662 -18.53 41.24 7.41
C THR A 662 -17.21 41.94 7.71
N SER A 663 -17.25 42.93 8.60
CA SER A 663 -16.07 43.59 9.19
C SER A 663 -15.83 43.20 10.65
N HIS A 664 -16.49 42.14 11.12
CA HIS A 664 -16.46 41.64 12.49
C HIS A 664 -16.34 40.12 12.51
N ARG A 665 -15.85 39.56 13.63
CA ARG A 665 -15.73 38.10 13.81
C ARG A 665 -17.09 37.42 13.57
N PRO A 666 -17.19 36.47 12.62
CA PRO A 666 -18.39 35.65 12.46
C PRO A 666 -18.48 34.58 13.56
N ALA A 667 -19.65 33.98 13.73
CA ALA A 667 -19.88 32.88 14.66
C ALA A 667 -20.10 31.56 13.91
N LEU A 668 -19.54 30.48 14.43
CA LEU A 668 -19.74 29.12 13.93
C LEU A 668 -20.33 28.22 15.02
N ALA A 669 -21.30 27.39 14.66
CA ALA A 669 -21.84 26.36 15.53
C ALA A 669 -22.21 25.11 14.71
N ARG A 670 -21.92 23.92 15.21
CA ARG A 670 -22.29 22.65 14.58
C ARG A 670 -23.54 22.10 15.27
N ALA A 671 -24.57 21.76 14.51
CA ALA A 671 -25.80 21.19 15.07
C ALA A 671 -26.36 20.06 14.20
N GLY A 672 -26.90 19.03 14.85
CA GLY A 672 -27.54 17.84 14.25
C GLY A 672 -28.14 16.91 15.30
N ARG A 673 -28.86 15.86 14.89
CA ARG A 673 -29.40 14.79 15.76
C ARG A 673 -28.52 13.53 15.69
N PRO A 674 -28.36 12.76 16.78
CA PRO A 674 -28.05 11.34 16.67
C PRO A 674 -29.30 10.61 16.18
N THR A 675 -29.30 10.10 14.95
CA THR A 675 -30.38 9.27 14.42
C THR A 675 -30.04 7.79 14.53
N PHE A 676 -31.08 6.97 14.76
CA PHE A 676 -30.99 5.54 14.50
C PHE A 676 -30.83 5.31 12.98
N VAL A 677 -30.09 4.27 12.63
CA VAL A 677 -29.71 3.87 11.26
C VAL A 677 -30.81 4.15 10.24
N GLY A 678 -30.53 5.03 9.26
CA GLY A 678 -31.25 5.08 7.99
C GLY A 678 -31.98 6.38 7.62
N GLU A 679 -32.10 7.37 8.49
CA GLU A 679 -32.67 8.68 8.10
C GLU A 679 -31.63 9.81 8.06
N PRO A 680 -31.51 10.56 6.94
CA PRO A 680 -30.58 11.68 6.82
C PRO A 680 -31.20 12.94 7.44
N THR A 681 -30.87 13.25 8.69
CA THR A 681 -30.75 14.65 9.11
C THR A 681 -29.27 15.00 9.09
N ALA A 682 -28.88 15.80 8.09
CA ALA A 682 -27.49 16.19 7.91
C ALA A 682 -27.01 16.98 9.13
N ASP A 683 -25.99 16.47 9.82
CA ASP A 683 -25.13 17.27 10.69
C ASP A 683 -24.64 18.48 9.89
N ARG A 684 -24.94 19.70 10.35
CA ARG A 684 -24.66 20.95 9.62
C ARG A 684 -23.78 21.88 10.42
N LEU A 685 -23.00 22.67 9.70
CA LEU A 685 -22.28 23.81 10.26
C LEU A 685 -23.06 25.09 9.97
N TYR A 686 -23.34 25.88 10.99
CA TYR A 686 -24.07 27.14 10.90
C TYR A 686 -23.12 28.31 11.08
N LEU A 687 -23.24 29.30 10.19
CA LEU A 687 -22.48 30.53 10.21
C LEU A 687 -23.43 31.71 10.43
N ALA A 688 -23.10 32.60 11.36
CA ALA A 688 -23.82 33.86 11.57
C ALA A 688 -22.86 35.04 11.63
N TRP A 689 -23.23 36.18 11.05
CA TRP A 689 -22.37 37.34 10.98
C TRP A 689 -23.17 38.65 10.94
N ARG A 690 -22.50 39.74 11.31
CA ARG A 690 -23.00 41.10 11.10
C ARG A 690 -22.63 41.56 9.68
N GLY A 691 -23.47 42.35 9.04
CA GLY A 691 -23.14 42.96 7.75
C GLY A 691 -21.84 43.80 7.72
N LEU A 692 -21.37 44.08 6.51
CA LEU A 692 -20.14 44.82 6.25
C LEU A 692 -20.23 46.29 6.67
N GLY A 693 -19.21 46.81 7.36
CA GLY A 693 -19.06 48.23 7.66
C GLY A 693 -20.22 48.80 8.49
N GLY A 694 -21.03 49.68 7.88
CA GLY A 694 -22.20 50.29 8.55
C GLY A 694 -23.43 49.38 8.65
N ASP A 695 -23.47 48.24 7.94
CA ASP A 695 -24.60 47.32 7.98
C ASP A 695 -24.63 46.53 9.30
N ARG A 696 -25.57 46.89 10.16
CA ARG A 696 -25.74 46.28 11.49
C ARG A 696 -26.67 45.07 11.50
N ARG A 697 -27.23 44.65 10.35
CA ARG A 697 -28.12 43.48 10.28
C ARG A 697 -27.34 42.20 10.53
N ILE A 698 -27.98 41.23 11.17
CA ILE A 698 -27.42 39.88 11.35
C ILE A 698 -27.90 38.98 10.20
N TYR A 699 -26.96 38.25 9.62
CA TYR A 699 -27.18 37.26 8.59
C TYR A 699 -26.75 35.89 9.07
N TRP A 700 -27.28 34.85 8.45
CA TRP A 700 -26.88 33.47 8.72
C TRP A 700 -26.94 32.58 7.48
N SER A 701 -26.29 31.43 7.56
CA SER A 701 -26.23 30.39 6.52
C SER A 701 -25.87 29.04 7.14
N SER A 702 -26.15 27.94 6.43
CA SER A 702 -25.81 26.58 6.82
C SER A 702 -25.00 25.86 5.74
N TYR A 703 -24.06 25.02 6.15
CA TYR A 703 -23.24 24.17 5.29
C TYR A 703 -23.62 22.71 5.51
N ASP A 704 -23.91 22.00 4.42
CA ASP A 704 -24.42 20.62 4.42
C ASP A 704 -23.42 19.57 3.94
N GLY A 705 -22.18 19.98 3.64
CA GLY A 705 -21.15 19.12 3.05
C GLY A 705 -20.85 19.44 1.60
N SER A 706 -21.83 19.95 0.84
CA SER A 706 -21.70 20.29 -0.58
C SER A 706 -21.45 21.78 -0.81
N GLY A 707 -22.00 22.65 0.03
CA GLY A 707 -21.85 24.10 -0.08
C GLY A 707 -22.59 24.86 1.01
N TRP A 708 -22.43 26.18 1.04
CA TRP A 708 -23.17 27.08 1.92
C TRP A 708 -24.52 27.46 1.31
N SER A 709 -25.59 27.44 2.11
CA SER A 709 -26.89 27.99 1.71
C SER A 709 -26.78 29.51 1.48
N PRO A 710 -27.66 30.12 0.67
CA PRO A 710 -27.68 31.57 0.50
C PRO A 710 -27.71 32.33 1.84
N ALA A 711 -27.07 33.49 1.87
CA ALA A 711 -27.10 34.35 3.06
C ALA A 711 -28.52 34.87 3.32
N GLU A 712 -29.08 34.54 4.49
CA GLU A 712 -30.40 35.00 4.90
C GLU A 712 -30.28 36.06 5.99
N GLN A 713 -31.05 37.14 5.87
CA GLN A 713 -31.13 38.15 6.92
C GLN A 713 -32.06 37.65 8.03
N ILE A 714 -31.61 37.70 9.29
CA ILE A 714 -32.50 37.50 10.44
C ILE A 714 -33.28 38.80 10.67
N MET A 715 -34.57 38.78 10.35
CA MET A 715 -35.42 39.97 10.41
C MET A 715 -35.56 40.49 11.86
N GLY A 716 -35.35 41.80 12.04
CA GLY A 716 -35.41 42.45 13.36
C GLY A 716 -34.14 42.36 14.21
N TYR A 717 -33.12 41.62 13.76
CA TYR A 717 -31.89 41.44 14.51
C TYR A 717 -30.83 42.43 14.03
N PHE A 718 -30.40 43.29 14.95
CA PHE A 718 -29.35 44.28 14.72
C PHE A 718 -28.29 44.18 15.80
N SER A 719 -27.03 44.26 15.39
CA SER A 719 -25.86 44.16 16.25
C SER A 719 -24.77 45.13 15.81
N SER A 720 -24.17 45.83 16.76
CA SER A 720 -23.03 46.71 16.50
C SER A 720 -21.72 45.93 16.40
N HIS A 721 -21.64 44.72 16.99
CA HIS A 721 -20.49 43.80 16.89
C HIS A 721 -20.88 42.44 16.30
N GLY A 722 -19.90 41.55 16.11
CA GLY A 722 -20.14 40.17 15.68
C GLY A 722 -20.95 39.38 16.72
N PRO A 723 -21.89 38.50 16.30
CA PRO A 723 -22.61 37.60 17.20
C PRO A 723 -21.69 36.50 17.72
N ALA A 724 -22.15 35.73 18.71
CA ALA A 724 -21.56 34.47 19.14
C ALA A 724 -22.63 33.37 19.15
N MET A 725 -22.23 32.14 18.85
CA MET A 725 -23.14 31.00 18.79
C MET A 725 -22.59 29.77 19.50
N THR A 726 -23.49 28.96 20.04
CA THR A 726 -23.22 27.62 20.55
C THR A 726 -24.44 26.73 20.32
N THR A 727 -24.35 25.47 20.71
CA THR A 727 -25.48 24.53 20.72
C THR A 727 -25.77 24.04 22.13
N ILE A 728 -27.04 23.83 22.43
CA ILE A 728 -27.49 23.25 23.69
C ILE A 728 -28.60 22.23 23.45
N SER A 729 -28.70 21.24 24.32
CA SER A 729 -29.83 20.31 24.33
C SER A 729 -31.09 21.00 24.86
N ALA A 730 -32.19 20.86 24.14
CA ALA A 730 -33.50 21.44 24.41
C ALA A 730 -34.60 20.37 24.40
N GLY A 731 -35.69 20.63 25.13
CA GLY A 731 -36.84 19.73 25.24
C GLY A 731 -36.55 18.38 25.92
N GLN A 732 -37.60 17.58 26.11
CA GLN A 732 -37.53 16.29 26.81
C GLN A 732 -36.74 15.21 26.06
N ASN A 733 -36.59 15.35 24.73
CA ASN A 733 -35.95 14.37 23.87
C ASN A 733 -34.47 14.68 23.57
N GLY A 734 -33.90 15.71 24.21
CA GLY A 734 -32.49 16.09 24.01
C GLY A 734 -32.19 16.63 22.62
N GLU A 735 -33.15 17.35 22.01
CA GLU A 735 -33.00 17.93 20.68
C GLU A 735 -31.93 19.03 20.69
N THR A 736 -31.20 19.21 19.59
CA THR A 736 -30.16 20.24 19.52
C THR A 736 -30.76 21.59 19.10
N ALA A 737 -30.59 22.61 19.93
CA ALA A 737 -30.95 23.99 19.60
C ALA A 737 -29.69 24.84 19.37
N LEU A 738 -29.74 25.71 18.36
CA LEU A 738 -28.77 26.78 18.20
C LEU A 738 -29.08 27.88 19.21
N PHE A 739 -28.05 28.42 19.86
CA PHE A 739 -28.17 29.55 20.78
C PHE A 739 -27.24 30.66 20.30
N MET A 740 -27.79 31.85 20.03
CA MET A 740 -27.05 33.01 19.58
C MET A 740 -27.12 34.13 20.61
N ALA A 741 -25.98 34.76 20.91
CA ALA A 741 -25.90 35.97 21.71
C ALA A 741 -25.30 37.11 20.88
N HIS A 742 -25.84 38.32 20.99
CA HIS A 742 -25.35 39.49 20.27
C HIS A 742 -25.70 40.78 21.01
N ASN A 743 -24.95 41.86 20.77
CA ASN A 743 -25.34 43.17 21.30
C ASN A 743 -26.40 43.82 20.40
N GLY A 744 -27.03 44.89 20.88
CA GLY A 744 -27.97 45.67 20.08
C GLY A 744 -27.30 46.52 18.99
N GLY A 745 -28.14 47.29 18.30
CA GLY A 745 -27.78 48.11 17.14
C GLY A 745 -27.35 49.54 17.46
N LEU A 746 -27.85 50.50 16.66
CA LEU A 746 -27.37 51.89 16.46
C LEU A 746 -26.94 52.70 17.68
N ASP A 747 -27.53 52.47 18.87
CA ASP A 747 -27.11 53.03 20.17
C ASP A 747 -27.56 52.10 21.32
N ASP A 748 -27.81 50.83 20.99
CA ASP A 748 -28.37 49.85 21.91
C ASP A 748 -27.25 48.91 22.35
N ASN A 749 -26.66 49.20 23.50
CA ASN A 749 -25.62 48.36 24.06
C ASN A 749 -26.18 47.15 24.81
N ALA A 750 -27.50 46.95 24.87
CA ALA A 750 -28.07 45.82 25.59
C ALA A 750 -27.63 44.48 24.95
N LEU A 751 -27.43 43.48 25.80
CA LEU A 751 -27.12 42.12 25.37
C LEU A 751 -28.41 41.35 25.12
N TYR A 752 -28.54 40.75 23.95
CA TYR A 752 -29.68 39.93 23.57
C TYR A 752 -29.23 38.49 23.30
N TYR A 753 -30.18 37.57 23.40
CA TYR A 753 -30.02 36.21 22.94
C TYR A 753 -31.25 35.73 22.17
N SER A 754 -31.06 34.68 21.39
CA SER A 754 -32.14 33.94 20.76
C SER A 754 -31.73 32.49 20.58
N SER A 755 -32.72 31.64 20.34
CA SER A 755 -32.51 30.23 20.10
C SER A 755 -33.39 29.72 18.99
N LEU A 756 -32.84 28.82 18.17
CA LEU A 756 -33.51 28.22 17.02
C LEU A 756 -33.49 26.71 17.14
N GLN A 757 -34.66 26.09 17.04
CA GLN A 757 -34.78 24.65 16.89
C GLN A 757 -34.38 24.26 15.48
N VAL A 758 -33.37 23.40 15.34
CA VAL A 758 -32.73 23.10 14.05
C VAL A 758 -33.66 22.39 13.05
N ASP A 759 -34.69 21.70 13.54
CA ASP A 759 -35.59 20.85 12.74
C ASP A 759 -37.02 21.41 12.55
N ALA A 760 -37.38 22.52 13.22
CA ALA A 760 -38.78 23.00 13.32
C ALA A 760 -39.12 24.19 12.41
N GLY A 761 -38.32 24.42 11.37
CA GLY A 761 -38.44 25.56 10.45
C GLY A 761 -37.40 26.65 10.77
N HIS A 762 -36.76 27.15 9.72
CA HIS A 762 -35.60 28.05 9.75
C HIS A 762 -35.89 29.51 10.20
N VAL A 763 -36.88 29.71 11.08
CA VAL A 763 -37.31 31.05 11.51
C VAL A 763 -36.82 31.31 12.91
N TRP A 764 -35.87 32.23 13.04
CA TRP A 764 -35.42 32.74 14.34
C TRP A 764 -36.59 33.43 15.07
N PRO A 765 -36.89 33.05 16.33
CA PRO A 765 -37.90 33.71 17.16
C PRO A 765 -37.56 35.18 17.46
N GLU A 766 -38.37 35.88 18.25
CA GLU A 766 -37.99 37.23 18.73
C GLU A 766 -36.74 37.15 19.62
N ARG A 767 -35.85 38.15 19.51
CA ARG A 767 -34.68 38.26 20.39
C ARG A 767 -35.12 38.64 21.81
N LEU A 768 -34.54 37.99 22.81
CA LEU A 768 -34.83 38.22 24.22
C LEU A 768 -33.69 38.98 24.90
N PRO A 769 -33.96 39.94 25.79
CA PRO A 769 -32.92 40.65 26.51
C PRO A 769 -32.28 39.75 27.57
N VAL A 770 -30.96 39.86 27.73
CA VAL A 770 -30.28 39.45 28.96
C VAL A 770 -30.43 40.58 29.95
N GLU A 771 -31.44 40.48 30.82
CA GLU A 771 -31.86 41.56 31.70
C GLU A 771 -30.70 42.23 32.44
N GLY A 772 -30.68 43.57 32.44
CA GLY A 772 -29.70 44.37 33.20
C GLY A 772 -28.26 44.38 32.64
N LEU A 773 -28.00 43.81 31.46
CA LEU A 773 -26.66 43.80 30.87
C LEU A 773 -26.53 44.67 29.62
N SER A 774 -25.43 45.41 29.55
CA SER A 774 -25.01 46.14 28.36
C SER A 774 -23.51 45.95 28.10
N ILE A 775 -23.13 45.84 26.83
CA ILE A 775 -21.78 45.47 26.37
C ILE A 775 -21.35 46.30 25.16
N ASN A 776 -20.04 46.57 25.05
CA ASN A 776 -19.42 47.35 23.98
C ASN A 776 -18.49 46.54 23.06
N SER A 777 -18.53 45.21 23.14
CA SER A 777 -17.82 44.33 22.21
C SER A 777 -18.64 43.08 21.93
N GLY A 778 -18.18 42.24 20.99
CA GLY A 778 -18.84 40.96 20.71
C GLY A 778 -18.84 40.05 21.95
N PRO A 779 -19.98 39.44 22.32
CA PRO A 779 -20.03 38.49 23.43
C PRO A 779 -19.34 37.17 23.07
N ALA A 780 -19.15 36.30 24.06
CA ALA A 780 -18.78 34.90 23.89
C ALA A 780 -19.79 34.00 24.61
N VAL A 781 -20.16 32.87 23.98
CA VAL A 781 -21.15 31.95 24.52
C VAL A 781 -20.68 30.50 24.43
N ALA A 782 -20.96 29.71 25.47
CA ALA A 782 -20.73 28.27 25.48
C ALA A 782 -21.77 27.53 26.33
N ALA A 783 -22.14 26.32 25.92
CA ALA A 783 -22.95 25.42 26.72
C ALA A 783 -22.08 24.43 27.50
N LEU A 784 -22.40 24.21 28.78
CA LEU A 784 -21.78 23.18 29.62
C LEU A 784 -22.85 22.58 30.54
N GLY A 785 -23.14 21.29 30.33
CA GLY A 785 -24.26 20.62 30.98
C GLY A 785 -25.59 21.27 30.58
N ASN A 786 -26.43 21.56 31.57
CA ASN A 786 -27.73 22.20 31.39
C ASN A 786 -27.68 23.73 31.55
N ARG A 787 -26.54 24.35 31.21
CA ARG A 787 -26.34 25.80 31.39
C ARG A 787 -25.71 26.43 30.17
N ILE A 788 -26.18 27.65 29.87
CA ILE A 788 -25.51 28.57 28.95
C ILE A 788 -24.67 29.54 29.77
N TYR A 789 -23.43 29.73 29.32
CA TYR A 789 -22.50 30.68 29.90
C TYR A 789 -22.20 31.79 28.89
N LEU A 790 -22.21 33.03 29.38
CA LEU A 790 -21.79 34.22 28.65
C LEU A 790 -20.53 34.79 29.27
N ALA A 791 -19.58 35.19 28.42
CA ALA A 791 -18.45 36.03 28.78
C ALA A 791 -18.43 37.27 27.89
N TYR A 792 -18.19 38.44 28.47
CA TYR A 792 -18.31 39.71 27.74
C TYR A 792 -17.44 40.79 28.39
N LYS A 793 -16.98 41.75 27.58
CA LYS A 793 -16.31 42.96 28.09
C LYS A 793 -17.36 43.88 28.73
N GLY A 794 -16.97 44.60 29.79
CA GLY A 794 -17.82 45.61 30.42
C GLY A 794 -18.17 46.77 29.48
N LEU A 795 -19.09 47.62 29.93
CA LEU A 795 -19.51 48.81 29.19
C LEU A 795 -18.42 49.90 29.23
N GLU A 796 -18.39 50.76 28.21
CA GLU A 796 -17.48 51.91 28.09
C GLU A 796 -16.00 51.50 28.23
N ASP A 797 -15.26 52.15 29.12
CA ASP A 797 -13.82 51.95 29.34
C ASP A 797 -13.51 50.72 30.22
N ASP A 798 -14.52 49.93 30.62
CA ASP A 798 -14.31 48.74 31.44
C ASP A 798 -13.72 47.59 30.60
N GLN A 799 -12.40 47.47 30.62
CA GLN A 799 -11.69 46.38 29.95
C GLN A 799 -11.79 45.03 30.67
N ARG A 800 -12.47 44.92 31.83
CA ARG A 800 -12.61 43.64 32.54
C ARG A 800 -13.54 42.69 31.79
N ILE A 801 -13.25 41.39 31.83
CA ILE A 801 -14.15 40.36 31.32
C ILE A 801 -15.12 39.96 32.43
N HIS A 802 -16.41 40.12 32.20
CA HIS A 802 -17.52 39.70 33.05
C HIS A 802 -18.10 38.38 32.56
N TRP A 803 -18.78 37.66 33.45
CA TRP A 803 -19.49 36.45 33.07
C TRP A 803 -20.85 36.32 33.75
N SER A 804 -21.78 35.69 33.04
CA SER A 804 -23.14 35.38 33.47
C SER A 804 -23.50 33.97 33.02
N TYR A 805 -24.50 33.37 33.64
CA TYR A 805 -25.03 32.08 33.19
C TYR A 805 -26.55 32.01 33.37
N ALA A 806 -27.18 31.16 32.57
CA ALA A 806 -28.58 30.80 32.71
C ALA A 806 -28.70 29.27 32.78
N VAL A 807 -29.68 28.79 33.55
CA VAL A 807 -30.00 27.37 33.64
C VAL A 807 -31.09 27.06 32.62
N VAL A 808 -30.84 26.05 31.80
CA VAL A 808 -31.82 25.46 30.88
C VAL A 808 -32.38 24.23 31.58
N ASP A 809 -33.65 24.27 31.96
CA ASP A 809 -34.32 23.10 32.53
C ASP A 809 -34.80 22.14 31.42
N GLY A 810 -35.22 20.95 31.81
CA GLY A 810 -35.65 19.92 30.84
C GLY A 810 -36.99 20.20 30.14
N LEU A 811 -37.63 21.34 30.43
CA LEU A 811 -38.88 21.79 29.82
C LEU A 811 -38.68 23.00 28.91
N TRP A 812 -37.49 23.60 28.90
CA TRP A 812 -37.17 24.75 28.06
C TRP A 812 -37.19 24.38 26.57
N HIS A 813 -37.90 25.18 25.79
CA HIS A 813 -37.93 25.12 24.34
C HIS A 813 -37.32 26.39 23.71
N PRO A 814 -36.75 26.30 22.49
CA PRO A 814 -36.21 27.48 21.82
C PRO A 814 -37.24 28.61 21.67
N GLY A 815 -36.86 29.79 22.12
CA GLY A 815 -37.74 30.97 22.20
C GLY A 815 -38.31 31.25 23.60
N ASP A 816 -38.21 30.29 24.54
CA ASP A 816 -38.60 30.52 25.93
C ASP A 816 -37.59 31.42 26.66
N PRO A 817 -38.04 32.36 27.50
CA PRO A 817 -37.14 33.22 28.28
C PRO A 817 -36.39 32.46 29.36
N LEU A 818 -35.11 32.74 29.47
CA LEU A 818 -34.17 32.26 30.47
C LEU A 818 -33.95 33.27 31.59
N THR A 819 -33.89 32.77 32.82
CA THR A 819 -33.48 33.55 33.99
C THR A 819 -31.96 33.59 34.11
N TRP A 820 -31.40 34.79 34.07
CA TRP A 820 -29.96 35.01 34.11
C TRP A 820 -29.44 35.27 35.52
N THR A 821 -28.28 34.70 35.83
CA THR A 821 -27.50 35.02 37.03
C THR A 821 -26.19 35.70 36.65
N HIS A 822 -26.01 36.92 37.15
CA HIS A 822 -24.81 37.74 36.89
C HIS A 822 -23.78 37.55 38.01
N LYS A 823 -22.54 37.24 37.64
CA LYS A 823 -21.45 36.99 38.61
C LYS A 823 -20.41 38.11 38.66
N GLY A 824 -20.42 39.02 37.68
CA GLY A 824 -19.52 40.18 37.62
C GLY A 824 -18.15 39.85 37.02
N PRO A 825 -17.13 40.70 37.25
CA PRO A 825 -15.85 40.61 36.57
C PRO A 825 -15.00 39.43 37.07
N ILE A 826 -14.30 38.77 36.15
CA ILE A 826 -13.29 37.77 36.44
C ILE A 826 -12.05 38.50 36.98
N ARG A 827 -11.59 38.10 38.17
CA ARG A 827 -10.49 38.77 38.86
C ARG A 827 -9.20 38.74 38.02
N GLY A 828 -8.66 39.92 37.74
CA GLY A 828 -7.35 40.08 37.08
C GLY A 828 -7.36 39.78 35.58
N VAL A 829 -8.52 39.70 34.95
CA VAL A 829 -8.68 39.37 33.52
C VAL A 829 -9.30 40.57 32.80
N GLY A 830 -8.66 41.00 31.70
CA GLY A 830 -9.16 42.10 30.87
C GLY A 830 -8.75 41.98 29.40
N THR A 831 -9.52 42.63 28.54
CA THR A 831 -9.42 42.54 27.08
C THR A 831 -9.79 43.84 26.39
N SER A 832 -9.12 44.10 25.27
CA SER A 832 -9.47 45.17 24.32
C SER A 832 -10.59 44.75 23.36
N GLU A 833 -10.77 43.45 23.13
CA GLU A 833 -11.62 42.86 22.09
C GLU A 833 -12.69 41.91 22.67
N GLY A 834 -13.62 41.43 21.84
CA GLY A 834 -14.55 40.37 22.28
C GLY A 834 -13.81 39.07 22.65
N PRO A 835 -14.04 38.48 23.84
CA PRO A 835 -13.44 37.21 24.23
C PRO A 835 -13.99 36.04 23.42
N PHE A 836 -13.52 34.83 23.68
CA PHE A 836 -14.05 33.59 23.13
C PHE A 836 -14.18 32.54 24.23
N LEU A 837 -15.26 31.76 24.23
CA LEU A 837 -15.59 30.81 25.27
C LEU A 837 -15.97 29.48 24.62
N LEU A 838 -15.45 28.37 25.15
CA LEU A 838 -15.84 27.02 24.72
C LEU A 838 -15.86 26.04 25.89
N ASN A 839 -16.55 24.93 25.70
CA ASN A 839 -16.51 23.78 26.59
C ASN A 839 -15.55 22.72 26.04
N PHE A 840 -14.59 22.30 26.85
CA PHE A 840 -13.67 21.20 26.53
C PHE A 840 -13.34 20.38 27.79
N ARG A 841 -13.57 19.06 27.70
CA ARG A 841 -13.41 18.09 28.80
C ARG A 841 -14.13 18.52 30.10
N ASN A 842 -15.41 18.89 29.97
CA ASN A 842 -16.28 19.28 31.08
C ASN A 842 -15.76 20.52 31.86
N ARG A 843 -15.10 21.44 31.16
CA ARG A 843 -14.56 22.70 31.69
C ARG A 843 -14.79 23.81 30.69
N LEU A 844 -15.06 25.01 31.20
CA LEU A 844 -15.09 26.22 30.39
C LEU A 844 -13.66 26.69 30.16
N HIS A 845 -13.32 27.00 28.91
CA HIS A 845 -12.06 27.62 28.52
C HIS A 845 -12.37 28.96 27.87
N LEU A 846 -11.78 30.01 28.43
CA LEU A 846 -11.91 31.40 27.98
C LEU A 846 -10.60 31.80 27.31
N PHE A 847 -10.67 32.41 26.13
CA PHE A 847 -9.56 32.92 25.36
C PHE A 847 -9.79 34.40 25.03
N TRP A 848 -8.76 35.24 25.13
CA TRP A 848 -8.90 36.66 24.85
C TRP A 848 -7.57 37.30 24.42
N LYS A 849 -7.65 38.41 23.70
CA LYS A 849 -6.52 39.34 23.49
C LYS A 849 -6.39 40.24 24.72
N GLY A 850 -5.17 40.61 25.10
CA GLY A 850 -4.91 41.53 26.21
C GLY A 850 -5.64 42.88 26.12
N VAL A 851 -5.48 43.69 27.16
CA VAL A 851 -6.00 45.07 27.23
C VAL A 851 -5.43 45.96 26.12
N GLU A 852 -5.94 47.18 25.98
CA GLU A 852 -5.43 48.13 24.98
C GLU A 852 -3.90 48.31 25.10
N GLY A 853 -3.18 48.19 23.98
CA GLY A 853 -1.72 48.16 23.93
C GLY A 853 -1.07 46.77 24.13
N ASP A 854 -1.81 45.76 24.58
CA ASP A 854 -1.35 44.38 24.73
C ASP A 854 -1.93 43.48 23.61
N THR A 855 -1.05 42.92 22.79
CA THR A 855 -1.40 42.00 21.69
C THR A 855 -1.31 40.55 22.09
N ALA A 856 -0.81 40.21 23.28
CA ALA A 856 -0.69 38.82 23.71
C ALA A 856 -2.05 38.14 23.82
N VAL A 857 -2.09 36.86 23.48
CA VAL A 857 -3.26 36.01 23.65
C VAL A 857 -3.18 35.27 24.98
N TYR A 858 -4.27 35.32 25.74
CA TYR A 858 -4.38 34.72 27.06
C TYR A 858 -5.49 33.67 27.09
N TYR A 859 -5.38 32.75 28.04
CA TYR A 859 -6.42 31.80 28.36
C TYR A 859 -6.56 31.54 29.86
N SER A 860 -7.75 31.13 30.27
CA SER A 860 -8.07 30.63 31.63
C SER A 860 -9.15 29.57 31.53
N SER A 861 -9.21 28.66 32.50
CA SER A 861 -10.22 27.62 32.56
C SER A 861 -10.95 27.58 33.90
N ARG A 862 -12.14 27.01 33.90
CA ARG A 862 -12.99 26.84 35.08
C ARG A 862 -13.72 25.50 35.05
N GLY A 863 -13.88 24.89 36.22
CA GLY A 863 -14.71 23.70 36.40
C GLY A 863 -16.21 23.97 36.18
N PRO A 864 -17.03 22.90 36.13
CA PRO A 864 -18.47 23.01 35.89
C PRO A 864 -19.24 23.56 37.11
N ASP A 865 -18.68 23.41 38.32
CA ASP A 865 -19.30 23.83 39.56
C ASP A 865 -19.33 25.35 39.71
N LEU A 866 -20.47 25.89 40.14
CA LEU A 866 -20.67 27.34 40.28
C LEU A 866 -19.80 27.98 41.37
N ASP A 867 -19.24 27.19 42.28
CA ASP A 867 -18.29 27.62 43.31
C ASP A 867 -16.83 27.52 42.86
N SER A 868 -16.56 26.88 41.71
CA SER A 868 -15.21 26.87 41.14
C SER A 868 -14.78 28.29 40.79
N LEU A 869 -13.55 28.66 41.15
CA LEU A 869 -12.92 29.90 40.69
C LEU A 869 -12.33 29.69 39.29
N TRP A 870 -12.25 30.79 38.52
CA TRP A 870 -11.41 30.82 37.32
C TRP A 870 -9.95 30.62 37.71
N GLN A 871 -9.23 29.81 36.95
CA GLN A 871 -7.79 29.67 37.11
C GLN A 871 -7.08 31.00 36.80
N ALA A 872 -5.85 31.16 37.31
CA ALA A 872 -5.01 32.29 36.94
C ALA A 872 -4.83 32.35 35.41
N GLN A 873 -4.89 33.55 34.84
CA GLN A 873 -4.64 33.73 33.41
C GLN A 873 -3.23 33.26 33.04
N ARG A 874 -3.11 32.67 31.85
CA ARG A 874 -1.84 32.26 31.26
C ARG A 874 -1.74 32.82 29.86
N LYS A 875 -0.54 33.23 29.45
CA LYS A 875 -0.28 33.53 28.04
C LYS A 875 -0.26 32.23 27.24
N VAL A 876 -0.74 32.31 26.01
CA VAL A 876 -0.60 31.22 25.04
C VAL A 876 0.85 31.27 24.53
N GLN A 877 1.61 30.22 24.84
CA GLN A 877 3.03 30.10 24.51
C GLN A 877 3.34 28.71 23.94
N TYR A 878 4.23 28.63 22.96
CA TYR A 878 4.68 27.39 22.32
C TYR A 878 6.22 27.34 22.27
N VAL A 879 6.77 26.14 22.05
CA VAL A 879 8.21 25.94 21.88
C VAL A 879 8.60 26.11 20.40
N GLU A 880 9.55 27.00 20.12
CA GLU A 880 10.17 27.13 18.81
C GLU A 880 11.32 26.13 18.69
N ALA A 881 11.21 25.20 17.75
CA ALA A 881 12.26 24.24 17.46
C ALA A 881 13.26 24.85 16.45
N GLU A 882 14.11 25.76 16.91
CA GLU A 882 15.35 26.07 16.18
C GLU A 882 16.51 25.26 16.76
N THR A 883 17.41 24.82 15.88
CA THR A 883 18.58 23.98 16.17
C THR A 883 19.31 24.41 17.44
N SER A 884 19.22 23.59 18.49
CA SER A 884 20.02 23.58 19.75
C SER A 884 19.51 24.26 21.03
N GLY A 885 18.22 24.63 21.17
CA GLY A 885 17.66 24.96 22.49
C GLY A 885 16.14 25.20 22.50
N GLU A 886 15.48 24.91 23.63
CA GLU A 886 14.05 25.19 23.84
C GLU A 886 13.85 26.68 24.14
N THR A 887 13.35 27.45 23.17
CA THR A 887 12.88 28.84 23.39
C THR A 887 11.36 28.89 23.38
N TRP A 888 10.78 29.49 24.42
CA TRP A 888 9.33 29.71 24.51
C TRP A 888 8.95 31.03 23.84
N ALA A 889 8.05 30.96 22.86
CA ALA A 889 7.52 32.12 22.14
C ALA A 889 6.05 32.40 22.53
N GLU A 890 5.69 33.68 22.63
CA GLU A 890 4.32 34.14 22.93
C GLU A 890 3.50 34.33 21.66
N ILE A 891 2.21 33.97 21.70
CA ILE A 891 1.28 34.26 20.60
C ILE A 891 0.71 35.67 20.75
N HIS A 892 0.84 36.46 19.68
CA HIS A 892 0.31 37.81 19.57
C HIS A 892 -0.77 37.87 18.48
N SER A 893 -1.87 38.59 18.74
CA SER A 893 -3.00 38.74 17.83
C SER A 893 -3.51 40.17 17.82
N ASN A 894 -3.89 40.67 16.64
CA ASN A 894 -4.44 42.03 16.48
C ASN A 894 -5.94 42.10 16.81
N HIS A 895 -6.68 41.01 16.60
CA HIS A 895 -8.06 40.84 17.03
C HIS A 895 -8.19 39.71 18.04
N GLY A 896 -9.31 39.59 18.74
CA GLY A 896 -9.50 38.46 19.65
C GLY A 896 -9.49 37.10 18.91
N PRO A 897 -8.98 36.03 19.53
CA PRO A 897 -8.88 34.70 18.92
C PRO A 897 -10.22 33.97 18.91
N SER A 898 -10.29 32.83 18.21
CA SER A 898 -11.36 31.85 18.33
C SER A 898 -10.79 30.44 18.47
N ALA A 899 -11.59 29.49 18.97
CA ALA A 899 -11.14 28.13 19.16
C ALA A 899 -12.24 27.09 18.94
N ALA A 900 -11.86 25.87 18.57
CA ALA A 900 -12.78 24.75 18.39
C ALA A 900 -12.21 23.47 19.02
N VAL A 901 -13.09 22.53 19.35
CA VAL A 901 -12.68 21.20 19.82
C VAL A 901 -12.65 20.24 18.64
N ARG A 902 -11.48 19.65 18.39
CA ARG A 902 -11.29 18.58 17.38
C ARG A 902 -10.72 17.35 18.06
N GLY A 903 -11.46 16.24 18.03
CA GLY A 903 -11.10 15.03 18.77
C GLY A 903 -10.87 15.33 20.26
N ASP A 904 -9.67 15.05 20.75
CA ASP A 904 -9.28 15.24 22.14
C ASP A 904 -8.50 16.54 22.41
N ARG A 905 -8.52 17.51 21.47
CA ARG A 905 -7.70 18.74 21.49
C ARG A 905 -8.53 20.00 21.28
N VAL A 906 -8.00 21.14 21.76
CA VAL A 906 -8.48 22.47 21.36
C VAL A 906 -7.59 23.00 20.25
N VAL A 907 -8.19 23.54 19.19
CA VAL A 907 -7.49 24.26 18.13
C VAL A 907 -7.83 25.74 18.24
N LEU A 908 -6.83 26.57 18.50
CA LEU A 908 -6.93 28.02 18.57
C LEU A 908 -6.58 28.61 17.20
N ALA A 909 -7.33 29.60 16.75
CA ALA A 909 -7.09 30.39 15.54
C ALA A 909 -6.94 31.87 15.90
N TRP A 910 -5.93 32.53 15.35
CA TRP A 910 -5.66 33.95 15.56
C TRP A 910 -5.03 34.59 14.32
N TRP A 911 -5.02 35.92 14.30
CA TRP A 911 -4.43 36.68 13.21
C TRP A 911 -3.47 37.74 13.75
N PRO A 912 -2.17 37.66 13.40
CA PRO A 912 -1.14 38.49 14.00
C PRO A 912 -1.18 39.95 13.54
N GLY A 913 -1.76 40.26 12.37
CA GLY A 913 -1.91 41.63 11.90
C GLY A 913 -1.68 41.85 10.41
N PRO A 914 -1.79 43.10 9.93
CA PRO A 914 -1.71 43.44 8.51
C PRO A 914 -0.32 43.24 7.90
N GLU A 915 0.74 43.13 8.71
CA GLU A 915 2.10 42.81 8.22
C GLU A 915 2.25 41.34 7.83
N ASP A 916 1.31 40.47 8.21
CA ASP A 916 1.29 39.05 7.87
C ASP A 916 -0.03 38.68 7.16
N VAL A 917 0.13 38.08 5.98
CA VAL A 917 -0.99 37.66 5.11
C VAL A 917 -1.54 36.29 5.48
N ALA A 918 -1.01 35.66 6.54
CA ALA A 918 -1.49 34.38 7.05
C ALA A 918 -2.26 34.53 8.37
N LEU A 919 -3.30 33.73 8.50
CA LEU A 919 -3.91 33.38 9.77
C LEU A 919 -3.15 32.19 10.35
N TYR A 920 -3.12 32.01 11.68
CA TYR A 920 -2.41 30.89 12.29
C TYR A 920 -3.31 30.04 13.16
N THR A 921 -2.96 28.75 13.26
CA THR A 921 -3.58 27.81 14.20
C THR A 921 -2.55 27.12 15.09
N SER A 922 -2.92 26.85 16.34
CA SER A 922 -2.14 26.10 17.33
C SER A 922 -3.05 25.15 18.08
N ARG A 923 -2.51 24.02 18.50
CA ARG A 923 -3.25 22.94 19.14
C ARG A 923 -2.87 22.86 20.61
N PHE A 924 -3.84 22.57 21.48
CA PHE A 924 -3.64 22.36 22.91
C PHE A 924 -4.05 20.94 23.30
N ASN A 925 -3.09 20.18 23.86
CA ASN A 925 -3.24 18.76 24.21
C ASN A 925 -3.25 18.50 25.74
N THR A 926 -3.70 19.49 26.53
CA THR A 926 -3.79 19.51 28.01
C THR A 926 -2.50 19.81 28.78
N ALA A 927 -1.32 19.74 28.17
CA ALA A 927 -0.05 20.11 28.80
C ALA A 927 0.56 21.38 28.19
N GLU A 928 0.59 21.45 26.86
CA GLU A 928 1.32 22.48 26.10
C GLU A 928 0.56 22.90 24.83
N TRP A 929 0.94 24.06 24.28
CA TRP A 929 0.53 24.47 22.95
C TRP A 929 1.57 24.02 21.93
N THR A 930 1.09 23.48 20.80
CA THR A 930 1.97 23.18 19.66
C THR A 930 2.43 24.45 18.98
N GLY A 931 3.47 24.33 18.16
CA GLY A 931 3.88 25.38 17.21
C GLY A 931 2.75 25.85 16.30
N GLN A 932 2.98 26.99 15.65
CA GLN A 932 2.00 27.67 14.82
C GLN A 932 1.95 27.05 13.42
N VAL A 933 0.75 26.79 12.91
CA VAL A 933 0.52 26.34 11.53
C VAL A 933 -0.12 27.48 10.75
N PRO A 934 0.54 28.05 9.72
CA PRO A 934 -0.01 29.12 8.92
C PRO A 934 -1.10 28.59 7.99
N VAL A 935 -2.27 29.22 8.05
CA VAL A 935 -3.35 29.12 7.07
C VAL A 935 -3.15 30.26 6.05
N ARG A 936 -2.36 29.96 5.01
CA ARG A 936 -1.93 30.94 4.00
C ARG A 936 -3.05 31.25 3.01
N GLY A 937 -3.06 32.48 2.47
CA GLY A 937 -4.09 32.96 1.53
C GLY A 937 -5.23 33.76 2.18
N PHE A 938 -5.09 34.09 3.48
CA PHE A 938 -6.09 34.82 4.25
C PHE A 938 -5.52 36.09 4.87
N GLY A 939 -5.68 37.23 4.19
CA GLY A 939 -5.69 38.52 4.89
C GLY A 939 -7.02 38.65 5.63
N SER A 940 -6.99 38.91 6.94
CA SER A 940 -8.22 39.12 7.72
C SER A 940 -8.37 40.60 8.10
N SER A 941 -9.56 41.19 8.00
CA SER A 941 -9.87 42.52 8.53
C SER A 941 -10.56 42.48 9.90
N ALA A 942 -10.85 41.27 10.41
CA ALA A 942 -11.38 41.02 11.74
C ALA A 942 -10.83 39.70 12.33
N GLY A 943 -11.17 39.39 13.58
CA GLY A 943 -10.79 38.11 14.20
C GLY A 943 -11.42 36.91 13.47
N PRO A 944 -10.74 35.76 13.37
CA PRO A 944 -11.27 34.60 12.66
C PRO A 944 -12.31 33.83 13.48
N ALA A 945 -13.07 32.97 12.80
CA ALA A 945 -13.92 31.96 13.42
C ALA A 945 -13.42 30.56 13.05
N VAL A 946 -13.43 29.64 14.00
CA VAL A 946 -13.04 28.25 13.75
C VAL A 946 -14.11 27.31 14.29
N GLY A 947 -14.41 26.26 13.53
CA GLY A 947 -15.36 25.21 13.86
C GLY A 947 -14.87 23.86 13.35
N VAL A 948 -15.53 22.77 13.77
CA VAL A 948 -15.21 21.41 13.29
C VAL A 948 -16.48 20.82 12.71
N TRP A 949 -16.38 20.24 11.52
CA TRP A 949 -17.44 19.51 10.84
C TRP A 949 -16.81 18.35 10.07
N ASP A 950 -17.38 17.14 10.21
CA ASP A 950 -16.84 15.90 9.61
C ASP A 950 -15.33 15.67 9.89
N ASP A 951 -14.93 15.86 11.15
CA ASP A 951 -13.53 15.84 11.62
C ASP A 951 -12.54 16.75 10.88
N ARG A 952 -13.04 17.69 10.07
CA ARG A 952 -12.24 18.74 9.42
C ARG A 952 -12.39 20.04 10.15
N LEU A 953 -11.29 20.78 10.22
CA LEU A 953 -11.30 22.13 10.78
C LEU A 953 -11.78 23.12 9.72
N PHE A 954 -12.85 23.85 10.01
CA PHE A 954 -13.34 24.95 9.21
C PHE A 954 -12.82 26.25 9.79
N VAL A 955 -11.93 26.92 9.05
CA VAL A 955 -11.42 28.24 9.41
C VAL A 955 -12.11 29.26 8.51
N VAL A 956 -12.85 30.17 9.12
CA VAL A 956 -13.57 31.26 8.45
C VAL A 956 -12.91 32.58 8.79
N SER A 957 -12.59 33.37 7.77
CA SER A 957 -12.03 34.71 7.94
C SER A 957 -12.66 35.71 6.98
N THR A 958 -12.31 36.99 7.16
CA THR A 958 -12.99 38.12 6.52
C THR A 958 -11.96 38.97 5.81
N GLY A 959 -12.01 39.15 4.50
CA GLY A 959 -11.01 39.96 3.81
C GLY A 959 -10.96 39.68 2.31
N ALA A 960 -9.87 40.08 1.67
CA ALA A 960 -9.57 39.82 0.28
C ALA A 960 -8.31 38.95 0.21
N PRO A 961 -8.36 37.74 -0.37
CA PRO A 961 -7.15 37.13 -0.92
C PRO A 961 -6.49 38.14 -1.86
N TRP A 962 -5.17 38.19 -1.94
CA TRP A 962 -4.46 39.20 -2.75
C TRP A 962 -4.84 39.19 -4.25
N TRP A 963 -5.57 38.16 -4.70
CA TRP A 963 -6.11 37.99 -6.06
C TRP A 963 -7.60 38.32 -6.24
N VAL A 964 -8.40 38.52 -5.17
CA VAL A 964 -9.84 38.84 -5.27
C VAL A 964 -10.12 40.16 -4.55
N GLY A 965 -10.30 41.25 -5.29
CA GLY A 965 -10.62 42.55 -4.68
C GLY A 965 -11.96 42.55 -3.92
N GLY A 966 -11.98 43.17 -2.72
CA GLY A 966 -13.18 43.42 -1.90
C GLY A 966 -13.32 42.51 -0.67
N GLU A 967 -13.85 43.04 0.44
CA GLU A 967 -14.08 42.28 1.68
C GLU A 967 -15.20 41.23 1.52
N ARG A 968 -14.89 39.95 1.73
CA ARG A 968 -15.85 38.84 1.74
C ARG A 968 -15.54 37.84 2.85
N ILE A 969 -16.49 36.95 3.14
CA ILE A 969 -16.26 35.80 4.01
C ILE A 969 -15.68 34.66 3.19
N PHE A 970 -14.56 34.12 3.63
CA PHE A 970 -13.90 32.95 3.05
C PHE A 970 -13.81 31.82 4.07
N TYR A 971 -13.78 30.58 3.60
CA TYR A 971 -13.53 29.42 4.44
C TYR A 971 -12.48 28.50 3.81
N SER A 972 -11.67 27.87 4.66
CA SER A 972 -10.82 26.73 4.31
C SER A 972 -11.14 25.54 5.20
N ARG A 973 -11.01 24.36 4.60
CA ARG A 973 -11.09 23.05 5.24
C ARG A 973 -9.67 22.55 5.44
N LEU A 974 -9.29 22.28 6.69
CA LEU A 974 -7.97 21.76 7.05
C LEU A 974 -8.11 20.34 7.62
N GLY A 975 -7.21 19.47 7.17
CA GLY A 975 -7.13 18.04 7.54
C GLY A 975 -6.57 17.78 8.93
#